data_AF-A0A9D6J526-F1
#
_entry.id   AF-A0A9D6J526-F1
#
_cell.length_a   1.000
_cell.length_b   1.000
_cell.length_c   1.000
_cell.angle_alpha   90.00
_cell.angle_beta   90.00
_cell.angle_gamma   90.00
#
_symmetry.space_group_name_H-M   'P 1'
#
loop_
_entity.id
_entity.type
_entity.pdbx_description
1 polymer ?
#
loop_
_entity_poly.entity_id
_entity_poly.type
_entity_poly.pdbx_seq_one_letter_code
_entity_poly.pdbx_strand_id
1 'polypeptide(L)'
;RLTHSLDSRKHFTEQKNISSVLSKSEFVIKDITTSKLEVYDSFSSVFSLFVTLSNNANLIEFGFITNWPELAPEKKRELYSKYSCHELNFFLYKKDPDFFKSVILPYIANKKDKTFLDRWLLGDELTEYLKPWAYRRLNIVEQILLSRRIKSVGPSTLRHVTDIFDLIPPDVERFNYLFKTALKSSALEAGDKLGFAEAGKKQLLLRAPTLAPPLPPGPSAPGVMLGIKQKSSLKKNARFPAPESKMAKEEEILSEASMESAPAVADDAPGKYDRDEAQGKDRERRRQVRQFYQALDKTEEWVENNYYHLPIEQQLANLVTVNGFWKDYAAHPEGKPFLSTRFAEASRNFPEMMFALSVLDLPFTPSSHDVSYKDGRMKLLPGNDAVIFHKEIMEAELGAKTQEILSSQNFFAHNDRYRYENNERFDKFVTEEFQTMRVYGCQAVLTNPTSTRRKADVLLQIPTGAIPVLNGFYTKSMHVQLEPYSTQTIDYYFYFPSPGKLGHFPIHIAQNEKLIGFTEPFDFVVVDQLTKIDKTSWQYVSQNGTDEEVIKFLQGNNIDRLDLSLMAFRMRNGSFFKEIIDLLQSRHVYNDILWSFGIFHNEVSAAREFLQHSSFANQCGLYIDTDLLTLNPILRHSYQHKEYWPLVNARVNQLGKVRKIVNRQLFSQYTQFLTYLQYRSKLDDADFMGVTYYLLLQDRIEEAIKFFNQVSEPKIVSSIQFQYMKAFLAFFGEKPEEAVEIAKKFKNYGVDRWKNRFLEVIAQADEITGKETKVIDKEDRNQLQTRLAATEASLDFKVENQKLSIQYQNLNSCAINYYPMDIELLFSRNPFVQEVSRQFSIIQPNETTKVELPPGVSTFTIEIPSIFRDKNVMIEILGGGVTKSQAYFPHSLAIQVMENYGNLRITHDQSGKPLAKVYVKVYARMKNQEVKFFKDGYTDLRGRFDYTSLSTNELDNVERFAILIMSENNGAVVREAAPPKM
;
A
#
# COMPACT_ATOMS: atom_id res chain seq x y z
N ARG A 1 5.02 -36.80 -44.43
CA ARG A 1 4.13 -36.36 -45.54
C ARG A 1 2.76 -36.09 -44.94
N LEU A 2 2.06 -35.03 -45.38
CA LEU A 2 0.70 -34.71 -44.94
C LEU A 2 -0.28 -35.77 -45.48
N THR A 3 -0.94 -36.55 -44.61
CA THR A 3 -1.81 -37.68 -45.00
C THR A 3 -3.27 -37.29 -45.22
N HIS A 4 -3.71 -36.15 -44.66
CA HIS A 4 -5.03 -35.55 -44.90
C HIS A 4 -4.86 -34.04 -45.14
N SER A 5 -5.26 -33.55 -46.31
CA SER A 5 -5.28 -32.13 -46.63
C SER A 5 -6.64 -31.52 -46.28
N LEU A 6 -6.66 -30.23 -45.96
CA LEU A 6 -7.90 -29.44 -45.94
C LEU A 6 -8.57 -29.50 -47.33
N ASP A 7 -9.91 -29.44 -47.38
CA ASP A 7 -10.65 -29.44 -48.64
C ASP A 7 -10.29 -28.20 -49.45
N SER A 8 -9.62 -28.38 -50.58
CA SER A 8 -9.16 -27.27 -51.43
C SER A 8 -10.29 -26.47 -52.06
N ARG A 9 -11.54 -26.97 -52.01
CA ARG A 9 -12.76 -26.26 -52.46
C ARG A 9 -13.37 -25.35 -51.40
N LYS A 10 -12.86 -25.41 -50.17
CA LYS A 10 -13.29 -24.61 -49.03
C LYS A 10 -12.15 -23.73 -48.56
N HIS A 11 -12.47 -22.65 -47.88
CA HIS A 11 -11.46 -21.76 -47.30
C HIS A 11 -11.41 -22.04 -45.83
N PHE A 12 -10.22 -22.14 -45.26
CA PHE A 12 -10.05 -22.42 -43.84
C PHE A 12 -9.17 -21.35 -43.23
N THR A 13 -9.52 -20.94 -42.02
CA THR A 13 -8.70 -20.06 -41.19
C THR A 13 -8.53 -20.68 -39.83
N GLU A 14 -7.43 -20.32 -39.19
CA GLU A 14 -7.22 -20.63 -37.78
C GLU A 14 -8.02 -19.62 -36.94
N GLN A 15 -9.00 -20.11 -36.19
CA GLN A 15 -9.87 -19.28 -35.37
C GLN A 15 -9.48 -19.39 -33.89
N LYS A 16 -9.57 -18.27 -33.16
CA LYS A 16 -9.31 -18.18 -31.72
C LYS A 16 -10.65 -17.97 -31.02
N ASN A 17 -11.08 -18.95 -30.24
CA ASN A 17 -12.38 -18.95 -29.62
C ASN A 17 -12.26 -19.14 -28.12
N ILE A 18 -13.18 -18.50 -27.39
CA ILE A 18 -13.32 -18.67 -25.96
C ILE A 18 -14.78 -19.05 -25.72
N SER A 19 -15.01 -20.23 -25.16
CA SER A 19 -16.36 -20.78 -24.96
C SER A 19 -16.64 -20.95 -23.48
N SER A 20 -17.79 -20.44 -23.01
CA SER A 20 -18.35 -20.83 -21.72
C SER A 20 -19.10 -22.14 -21.88
N VAL A 21 -18.76 -23.14 -21.07
CA VAL A 21 -19.40 -24.46 -21.10
C VAL A 21 -19.98 -24.74 -19.72
N LEU A 22 -21.30 -24.81 -19.65
CA LEU A 22 -22.01 -25.12 -18.42
C LEU A 22 -21.87 -26.61 -18.08
N SER A 23 -21.96 -26.93 -16.79
CA SER A 23 -21.93 -28.31 -16.28
C SER A 23 -22.87 -29.21 -17.07
N LYS A 24 -22.38 -30.39 -17.45
CA LYS A 24 -23.10 -31.42 -18.24
C LYS A 24 -23.50 -31.00 -19.67
N SER A 25 -23.09 -29.83 -20.14
CA SER A 25 -23.27 -29.44 -21.54
C SER A 25 -22.16 -30.00 -22.41
N GLU A 26 -22.52 -30.56 -23.56
CA GLU A 26 -21.54 -31.16 -24.47
C GLU A 26 -20.71 -30.10 -25.20
N PHE A 27 -19.38 -30.23 -25.12
CA PHE A 27 -18.41 -29.45 -25.90
C PHE A 27 -17.59 -30.37 -26.80
N VAL A 28 -17.36 -29.97 -28.06
CA VAL A 28 -16.73 -30.83 -29.08
C VAL A 28 -15.63 -30.08 -29.81
N ILE A 29 -14.43 -30.69 -29.87
CA ILE A 29 -13.34 -30.29 -30.78
C ILE A 29 -13.31 -31.26 -31.96
N LYS A 30 -13.33 -30.71 -33.19
CA LYS A 30 -13.51 -31.51 -34.42
C LYS A 30 -12.23 -32.20 -34.89
N ASP A 31 -11.06 -31.61 -34.65
CA ASP A 31 -9.76 -32.22 -34.95
C ASP A 31 -8.73 -31.91 -33.85
N ILE A 32 -8.47 -32.90 -32.99
CA ILE A 32 -7.53 -32.77 -31.88
C ILE A 32 -6.05 -32.65 -32.32
N THR A 33 -5.72 -32.96 -33.57
CA THR A 33 -4.33 -32.98 -34.05
C THR A 33 -3.83 -31.60 -34.46
N THR A 34 -4.73 -30.71 -34.86
CA THR A 34 -4.43 -29.33 -35.27
C THR A 34 -4.90 -28.29 -34.26
N SER A 35 -5.72 -28.69 -33.29
CA SER A 35 -6.30 -27.79 -32.31
C SER A 35 -5.45 -27.67 -31.04
N LYS A 36 -5.62 -26.54 -30.34
CA LYS A 36 -5.07 -26.32 -29.00
C LYS A 36 -6.21 -25.94 -28.07
N LEU A 37 -6.13 -26.38 -26.82
CA LEU A 37 -7.20 -26.17 -25.84
C LEU A 37 -6.60 -25.97 -24.45
N GLU A 38 -7.21 -25.08 -23.68
CA GLU A 38 -6.98 -24.87 -22.25
C GLU A 38 -8.33 -24.72 -21.53
N VAL A 39 -8.49 -25.38 -20.38
CA VAL A 39 -9.71 -25.31 -19.56
C VAL A 39 -9.45 -24.57 -18.26
N TYR A 40 -10.29 -23.57 -18.00
CA TYR A 40 -10.38 -22.84 -16.74
C TYR A 40 -11.65 -23.27 -16.01
N ASP A 41 -11.51 -24.22 -15.09
CA ASP A 41 -12.58 -24.92 -14.37
C ASP A 41 -12.61 -24.59 -12.87
N SER A 42 -11.67 -23.79 -12.39
CA SER A 42 -11.43 -23.57 -10.97
C SER A 42 -10.89 -22.17 -10.69
N PHE A 43 -11.14 -21.68 -9.49
CA PHE A 43 -10.62 -20.41 -9.00
C PHE A 43 -9.10 -20.31 -9.16
N SER A 44 -8.37 -21.34 -8.74
CA SER A 44 -6.90 -21.40 -8.80
C SER A 44 -6.34 -21.34 -10.22
N SER A 45 -7.06 -21.87 -11.22
CA SER A 45 -6.65 -21.79 -12.62
C SER A 45 -6.67 -20.35 -13.14
N VAL A 46 -7.72 -19.58 -12.82
CA VAL A 46 -7.83 -18.16 -13.20
C VAL A 46 -6.86 -17.30 -12.41
N PHE A 47 -6.70 -17.56 -11.11
CA PHE A 47 -5.69 -16.88 -10.28
C PHE A 47 -4.29 -17.04 -10.88
N SER A 48 -3.91 -18.25 -11.29
CA SER A 48 -2.60 -18.53 -11.89
C SER A 48 -2.41 -17.83 -13.24
N LEU A 49 -3.47 -17.72 -14.04
CA LEU A 49 -3.43 -16.92 -15.28
C LEU A 49 -3.23 -15.43 -14.98
N PHE A 50 -3.92 -14.87 -13.99
CA PHE A 50 -3.73 -13.47 -13.57
C PHE A 50 -2.32 -13.20 -13.06
N VAL A 51 -1.74 -14.10 -12.28
CA VAL A 51 -0.33 -14.02 -11.88
C VAL A 51 0.58 -14.05 -13.11
N THR A 52 0.31 -14.92 -14.09
CA THR A 52 1.11 -15.04 -15.32
C THR A 52 1.00 -13.80 -16.22
N LEU A 53 -0.20 -13.22 -16.32
CA LEU A 53 -0.46 -12.05 -17.17
C LEU A 53 0.13 -10.76 -16.60
N SER A 54 0.05 -10.59 -15.28
CA SER A 54 0.38 -9.32 -14.61
C SER A 54 1.73 -9.32 -13.91
N ASN A 55 2.21 -10.49 -13.45
CA ASN A 55 3.33 -10.64 -12.52
C ASN A 55 3.23 -9.69 -11.30
N ASN A 56 2.01 -9.42 -10.84
CA ASN A 56 1.75 -8.45 -9.78
C ASN A 56 2.15 -9.00 -8.41
N ALA A 57 3.05 -8.29 -7.70
CA ALA A 57 3.57 -8.72 -6.40
C ALA A 57 2.48 -8.86 -5.33
N ASN A 58 1.52 -7.93 -5.28
CA ASN A 58 0.43 -7.96 -4.30
C ASN A 58 -0.49 -9.16 -4.57
N LEU A 59 -0.81 -9.47 -5.83
CA LEU A 59 -1.60 -10.67 -6.15
C LEU A 59 -0.90 -11.94 -5.68
N ILE A 60 0.41 -12.05 -5.91
CA ILE A 60 1.24 -13.18 -5.46
C ILE A 60 1.21 -13.30 -3.92
N GLU A 61 1.35 -12.18 -3.20
CA GLU A 61 1.24 -12.14 -1.74
C GLU A 61 -0.13 -12.61 -1.24
N PHE A 62 -1.19 -12.33 -2.00
CA PHE A 62 -2.56 -12.78 -1.73
C PHE A 62 -2.82 -14.23 -2.15
N GLY A 63 -1.79 -15.03 -2.50
CA GLY A 63 -1.95 -16.44 -2.87
C GLY A 63 -2.71 -17.30 -1.86
N PHE A 64 -2.74 -16.91 -0.58
CA PHE A 64 -3.52 -17.57 0.48
C PHE A 64 -5.04 -17.58 0.23
N ILE A 65 -5.56 -16.74 -0.68
CA ILE A 65 -6.99 -16.78 -1.00
C ILE A 65 -7.38 -18.05 -1.79
N THR A 66 -6.42 -18.68 -2.48
CA THR A 66 -6.65 -19.89 -3.30
C THR A 66 -7.01 -21.12 -2.46
N ASN A 67 -6.55 -21.17 -1.20
CA ASN A 67 -6.85 -22.23 -0.24
C ASN A 67 -7.65 -21.73 0.97
N TRP A 68 -8.27 -20.55 0.87
CA TRP A 68 -9.02 -19.93 1.97
C TRP A 68 -10.03 -20.88 2.66
N PRO A 69 -10.84 -21.69 1.95
CA PRO A 69 -11.81 -22.59 2.59
C PRO A 69 -11.17 -23.66 3.49
N GLU A 70 -9.91 -24.02 3.23
CA GLU A 70 -9.18 -25.07 3.95
C GLU A 70 -8.48 -24.53 5.22
N LEU A 71 -8.45 -23.20 5.39
CA LEU A 71 -7.78 -22.56 6.52
C LEU A 71 -8.59 -22.69 7.81
N ALA A 72 -7.88 -22.97 8.91
CA ALA A 72 -8.46 -22.93 10.25
C ALA A 72 -8.97 -21.51 10.60
N PRO A 73 -10.05 -21.37 11.40
CA PRO A 73 -10.62 -20.07 11.75
C PRO A 73 -9.62 -19.07 12.35
N GLU A 74 -8.66 -19.55 13.15
CA GLU A 74 -7.58 -18.75 13.74
C GLU A 74 -6.69 -18.15 12.66
N LYS A 75 -6.31 -18.97 11.67
CA LYS A 75 -5.46 -18.51 10.57
C LYS A 75 -6.18 -17.53 9.65
N LYS A 76 -7.49 -17.71 9.44
CA LYS A 76 -8.33 -16.75 8.71
C LYS A 76 -8.33 -15.38 9.40
N ARG A 77 -8.49 -15.34 10.73
CA ARG A 77 -8.44 -14.09 11.52
C ARG A 77 -7.08 -13.42 11.47
N GLU A 78 -6.00 -14.20 11.59
CA GLU A 78 -4.62 -13.70 11.50
C GLU A 78 -4.36 -13.05 10.12
N LEU A 79 -4.67 -13.77 9.03
CA LEU A 79 -4.50 -13.25 7.67
C LEU A 79 -5.39 -12.03 7.40
N TYR A 80 -6.64 -12.06 7.85
CA TYR A 80 -7.53 -10.92 7.71
C TYR A 80 -7.03 -9.69 8.48
N SER A 81 -6.53 -9.88 9.71
CA SER A 81 -5.97 -8.78 10.52
C SER A 81 -4.75 -8.14 9.86
N LYS A 82 -3.98 -8.92 9.08
CA LYS A 82 -2.81 -8.44 8.33
C LYS A 82 -3.17 -7.77 7.00
N TYR A 83 -4.13 -8.33 6.27
CA TYR A 83 -4.42 -7.97 4.87
C TYR A 83 -5.78 -7.28 4.66
N SER A 84 -6.43 -6.80 5.72
CA SER A 84 -7.74 -6.13 5.61
C SER A 84 -7.67 -4.96 4.62
N CYS A 85 -8.52 -5.04 3.60
CA CYS A 85 -8.67 -4.08 2.50
C CYS A 85 -9.99 -4.34 1.75
N HIS A 86 -10.39 -3.42 0.87
CA HIS A 86 -11.59 -3.49 0.05
C HIS A 86 -11.68 -4.73 -0.82
N GLU A 87 -10.57 -5.11 -1.44
CA GLU A 87 -10.43 -6.29 -2.29
C GLU A 87 -10.77 -7.56 -1.50
N LEU A 88 -10.14 -7.74 -0.34
CA LEU A 88 -10.35 -8.90 0.52
C LEU A 88 -11.75 -8.89 1.14
N ASN A 89 -12.24 -7.73 1.57
CA ASN A 89 -13.59 -7.60 2.13
C ASN A 89 -14.66 -8.02 1.13
N PHE A 90 -14.54 -7.56 -0.11
CA PHE A 90 -15.49 -7.93 -1.17
C PHE A 90 -15.34 -9.40 -1.59
N PHE A 91 -14.11 -9.92 -1.67
CA PHE A 91 -13.85 -11.33 -1.91
C PHE A 91 -14.53 -12.20 -0.85
N LEU A 92 -14.33 -11.92 0.43
CA LEU A 92 -14.91 -12.69 1.53
C LEU A 92 -16.42 -12.50 1.63
N TYR A 93 -16.95 -11.32 1.30
CA TYR A 93 -18.40 -11.13 1.14
C TYR A 93 -19.01 -12.11 0.12
N LYS A 94 -18.29 -12.42 -0.96
CA LYS A 94 -18.74 -13.36 -2.00
C LYS A 94 -18.43 -14.82 -1.71
N LYS A 95 -17.22 -15.11 -1.19
CA LYS A 95 -16.66 -16.47 -1.11
C LYS A 95 -16.71 -17.09 0.29
N ASP A 96 -16.84 -16.29 1.34
CA ASP A 96 -17.01 -16.77 2.73
C ASP A 96 -17.98 -15.83 3.50
N PRO A 97 -19.29 -15.84 3.16
CA PRO A 97 -20.26 -14.92 3.73
C PRO A 97 -20.40 -15.03 5.25
N ASP A 98 -20.13 -16.20 5.82
CA ASP A 98 -20.22 -16.44 7.26
C ASP A 98 -19.06 -15.79 8.01
N PHE A 99 -17.82 -15.93 7.51
CA PHE A 99 -16.68 -15.18 8.04
C PHE A 99 -16.89 -13.67 7.88
N PHE A 100 -17.40 -13.23 6.72
CA PHE A 100 -17.71 -11.82 6.49
C PHE A 100 -18.71 -11.27 7.51
N LYS A 101 -19.85 -11.94 7.73
CA LYS A 101 -20.88 -11.47 8.68
C LYS A 101 -20.39 -11.46 10.12
N SER A 102 -19.61 -12.45 10.53
CA SER A 102 -19.18 -12.61 11.91
C SER A 102 -17.97 -11.75 12.30
N VAL A 103 -17.05 -11.50 11.37
CA VAL A 103 -15.78 -10.80 11.65
C VAL A 103 -15.69 -9.44 10.95
N ILE A 104 -15.97 -9.40 9.64
CA ILE A 104 -15.69 -8.25 8.78
C ILE A 104 -16.76 -7.17 8.94
N LEU A 105 -18.03 -7.54 8.84
CA LEU A 105 -19.17 -6.63 8.93
C LEU A 105 -19.16 -5.78 10.22
N PRO A 106 -19.02 -6.35 11.44
CA PRO A 106 -18.93 -5.54 12.65
C PRO A 106 -17.65 -4.70 12.70
N TYR A 107 -16.57 -5.11 12.01
CA TYR A 107 -15.34 -4.34 11.95
C TYR A 107 -15.46 -3.11 11.05
N ILE A 108 -15.92 -3.27 9.81
CA ILE A 108 -16.09 -2.14 8.87
C ILE A 108 -17.16 -1.15 9.33
N ALA A 109 -18.15 -1.59 10.13
CA ALA A 109 -19.13 -0.70 10.74
C ALA A 109 -18.49 0.38 11.63
N ASN A 110 -17.33 0.07 12.23
CA ASN A 110 -16.57 0.96 13.09
C ASN A 110 -15.62 1.89 12.33
N LYS A 111 -15.44 1.76 11.00
CA LYS A 111 -14.59 2.70 10.26
C LYS A 111 -15.06 4.14 10.47
N LYS A 112 -14.10 5.03 10.75
CA LYS A 112 -14.35 6.47 10.92
C LYS A 112 -14.86 7.06 9.60
N ASP A 113 -14.06 6.92 8.54
CA ASP A 113 -14.34 7.49 7.22
C ASP A 113 -14.72 6.35 6.26
N LYS A 114 -16.03 6.18 6.04
CA LYS A 114 -16.57 5.12 5.18
C LYS A 114 -16.61 5.56 3.73
N THR A 115 -15.98 4.77 2.87
CA THR A 115 -16.03 4.92 1.40
C THR A 115 -17.34 4.37 0.82
N PHE A 116 -17.48 4.44 -0.50
CA PHE A 116 -18.58 3.78 -1.21
C PHE A 116 -18.66 2.29 -0.90
N LEU A 117 -17.55 1.56 -1.01
CA LEU A 117 -17.57 0.09 -0.88
C LEU A 117 -17.87 -0.32 0.56
N ASP A 118 -17.37 0.40 1.56
CA ASP A 118 -17.70 0.13 2.97
C ASP A 118 -19.22 0.25 3.20
N ARG A 119 -19.84 1.32 2.69
CA ARG A 119 -21.29 1.56 2.79
C ARG A 119 -22.10 0.52 2.03
N TRP A 120 -21.62 0.14 0.84
CA TRP A 120 -22.25 -0.91 0.04
C TRP A 120 -22.23 -2.26 0.76
N LEU A 121 -21.11 -2.60 1.41
CA LEU A 121 -20.95 -3.83 2.20
C LEU A 121 -21.81 -3.82 3.48
N LEU A 122 -21.96 -2.66 4.11
CA LEU A 122 -22.82 -2.46 5.28
C LEU A 122 -24.33 -2.49 4.94
N GLY A 123 -24.67 -2.27 3.67
CA GLY A 123 -26.07 -2.14 3.25
C GLY A 123 -26.68 -0.79 3.62
N ASP A 124 -25.85 0.24 3.73
CA ASP A 124 -26.29 1.62 3.92
C ASP A 124 -27.08 2.14 2.71
N GLU A 125 -27.74 3.28 2.90
CA GLU A 125 -28.38 4.07 1.85
C GLU A 125 -27.30 4.65 0.89
N LEU A 126 -27.51 4.56 -0.43
CA LEU A 126 -26.51 4.91 -1.45
C LEU A 126 -27.00 5.90 -2.53
N THR A 127 -28.19 6.48 -2.41
CA THR A 127 -28.74 7.39 -3.44
C THR A 127 -27.90 8.63 -3.64
N GLU A 128 -27.17 9.09 -2.61
CA GLU A 128 -26.21 10.18 -2.73
C GLU A 128 -25.12 9.92 -3.79
N TYR A 129 -24.75 8.64 -4.01
CA TYR A 129 -23.78 8.26 -5.04
C TYR A 129 -24.34 8.28 -6.47
N LEU A 130 -25.65 8.50 -6.65
CA LEU A 130 -26.25 8.72 -7.97
C LEU A 130 -26.10 10.17 -8.45
N LYS A 131 -25.73 11.11 -7.57
CA LYS A 131 -25.45 12.50 -7.96
C LYS A 131 -24.22 12.53 -8.88
N PRO A 132 -24.23 13.30 -9.98
CA PRO A 132 -23.18 13.23 -11.00
C PRO A 132 -21.74 13.33 -10.45
N TRP A 133 -21.49 14.20 -9.47
CA TRP A 133 -20.18 14.43 -8.87
C TRP A 133 -19.69 13.20 -8.11
N ALA A 134 -20.56 12.57 -7.31
CA ALA A 134 -20.23 11.37 -6.57
C ALA A 134 -20.11 10.15 -7.51
N TYR A 135 -21.05 10.00 -8.46
CA TYR A 135 -21.06 8.88 -9.42
C TYR A 135 -19.79 8.85 -10.27
N ARG A 136 -19.35 10.01 -10.79
CA ARG A 136 -18.14 10.13 -11.63
C ARG A 136 -16.85 9.77 -10.90
N ARG A 137 -16.85 9.76 -9.56
CA ARG A 137 -15.68 9.35 -8.75
C ARG A 137 -15.63 7.85 -8.51
N LEU A 138 -16.75 7.14 -8.67
CA LEU A 138 -16.81 5.69 -8.56
C LEU A 138 -16.10 5.03 -9.74
N ASN A 139 -15.32 3.99 -9.47
CA ASN A 139 -14.77 3.15 -10.53
C ASN A 139 -15.86 2.26 -11.15
N ILE A 140 -15.56 1.59 -12.28
CA ILE A 140 -16.60 0.86 -13.02
C ILE A 140 -17.25 -0.26 -12.19
N VAL A 141 -16.49 -0.91 -11.31
CA VAL A 141 -16.99 -1.98 -10.44
C VAL A 141 -17.97 -1.38 -9.44
N GLU A 142 -17.61 -0.27 -8.81
CA GLU A 142 -18.43 0.45 -7.86
C GLU A 142 -19.73 0.97 -8.51
N GLN A 143 -19.67 1.49 -9.73
CA GLN A 143 -20.86 1.90 -10.51
C GLN A 143 -21.81 0.72 -10.75
N ILE A 144 -21.28 -0.45 -11.16
CA ILE A 144 -22.08 -1.67 -11.36
C ILE A 144 -22.67 -2.18 -10.03
N LEU A 145 -21.90 -2.10 -8.94
CA LEU A 145 -22.38 -2.48 -7.61
C LEU A 145 -23.50 -1.55 -7.10
N LEU A 146 -23.40 -0.25 -7.38
CA LEU A 146 -24.44 0.72 -7.07
C LEU A 146 -25.74 0.39 -7.81
N SER A 147 -25.67 0.06 -9.11
CA SER A 147 -26.85 -0.27 -9.91
C SER A 147 -27.50 -1.59 -9.52
N ARG A 148 -26.70 -2.54 -9.01
CA ARG A 148 -27.16 -3.78 -8.39
C ARG A 148 -27.89 -3.54 -7.06
N ARG A 149 -27.43 -2.57 -6.26
CA ARG A 149 -28.11 -2.16 -5.02
C ARG A 149 -29.42 -1.42 -5.30
N ILE A 150 -29.38 -0.44 -6.20
CA ILE A 150 -30.53 0.40 -6.57
C ILE A 150 -31.07 -0.08 -7.91
N LYS A 151 -31.92 -1.11 -7.88
CA LYS A 151 -32.36 -1.84 -9.09
C LYS A 151 -33.02 -0.96 -10.15
N SER A 152 -33.64 0.16 -9.77
CA SER A 152 -34.29 1.09 -10.70
C SER A 152 -33.31 1.76 -11.67
N VAL A 153 -32.02 1.90 -11.32
CA VAL A 153 -31.00 2.49 -12.20
C VAL A 153 -30.22 1.45 -13.02
N GLY A 154 -30.47 0.15 -12.81
CA GLY A 154 -29.81 -0.96 -13.50
C GLY A 154 -29.74 -0.80 -15.03
N PRO A 155 -30.86 -0.57 -15.74
CA PRO A 155 -30.86 -0.38 -17.20
C PRO A 155 -30.03 0.83 -17.65
N SER A 156 -30.10 1.94 -16.92
CA SER A 156 -29.32 3.14 -17.21
C SER A 156 -27.82 2.91 -17.05
N THR A 157 -27.40 2.26 -15.97
CA THR A 157 -25.99 1.92 -15.74
C THR A 157 -25.48 0.92 -16.76
N LEU A 158 -26.23 -0.13 -17.11
CA LEU A 158 -25.84 -1.07 -18.17
C LEU A 158 -25.62 -0.34 -19.50
N ARG A 159 -26.53 0.57 -19.85
CA ARG A 159 -26.39 1.36 -21.07
C ARG A 159 -25.18 2.30 -20.98
N HIS A 160 -24.96 2.97 -19.85
CA HIS A 160 -23.76 3.79 -19.64
C HIS A 160 -22.48 2.97 -19.82
N VAL A 161 -22.34 1.82 -19.13
CA VAL A 161 -21.20 0.88 -19.25
C VAL A 161 -20.98 0.45 -20.70
N THR A 162 -22.07 0.16 -21.41
CA THR A 162 -22.03 -0.20 -22.84
C THR A 162 -21.53 0.99 -23.67
N ASP A 163 -22.11 2.16 -23.50
CA ASP A 163 -21.74 3.38 -24.24
C ASP A 163 -20.26 3.74 -24.06
N ILE A 164 -19.72 3.70 -22.84
CA ILE A 164 -18.31 4.00 -22.59
C ILE A 164 -17.37 2.89 -23.08
N PHE A 165 -17.77 1.62 -23.01
CA PHE A 165 -17.02 0.52 -23.62
C PHE A 165 -16.97 0.68 -25.14
N ASP A 166 -18.06 1.18 -25.71
CA ASP A 166 -18.17 1.39 -27.15
C ASP A 166 -17.29 2.54 -27.66
N LEU A 167 -16.75 3.38 -26.77
CA LEU A 167 -15.71 4.37 -27.10
C LEU A 167 -14.31 3.76 -27.23
N ILE A 168 -14.09 2.54 -26.73
CA ILE A 168 -12.78 1.90 -26.71
C ILE A 168 -12.60 1.08 -27.99
N PRO A 169 -11.65 1.45 -28.88
CA PRO A 169 -11.39 0.68 -30.08
C PRO A 169 -10.88 -0.73 -29.74
N PRO A 170 -11.25 -1.76 -30.52
CA PRO A 170 -10.71 -3.10 -30.35
C PRO A 170 -9.17 -3.15 -30.49
N ASP A 171 -8.49 -3.76 -29.53
CA ASP A 171 -7.03 -3.98 -29.55
C ASP A 171 -6.73 -5.45 -29.85
N VAL A 172 -6.49 -5.74 -31.14
CA VAL A 172 -6.24 -7.09 -31.64
C VAL A 172 -4.93 -7.66 -31.11
N GLU A 173 -3.91 -6.83 -30.91
CA GLU A 173 -2.61 -7.29 -30.39
C GLU A 173 -2.73 -7.71 -28.93
N ARG A 174 -3.39 -6.89 -28.11
CA ARG A 174 -3.69 -7.22 -26.72
C ARG A 174 -4.56 -8.47 -26.61
N PHE A 175 -5.62 -8.58 -27.41
CA PHE A 175 -6.43 -9.80 -27.45
C PHE A 175 -5.57 -11.03 -27.78
N ASN A 176 -4.70 -10.93 -28.77
CA ASN A 176 -3.80 -12.02 -29.17
C ASN A 176 -2.81 -12.41 -28.07
N TYR A 177 -2.28 -11.42 -27.34
CA TYR A 177 -1.42 -11.65 -26.17
C TYR A 177 -2.17 -12.39 -25.06
N LEU A 178 -3.33 -11.87 -24.64
CA LEU A 178 -4.15 -12.45 -23.58
C LEU A 178 -4.55 -13.89 -23.93
N PHE A 179 -5.05 -14.11 -25.15
CA PHE A 179 -5.45 -15.42 -25.64
C PHE A 179 -4.29 -16.41 -25.68
N LYS A 180 -3.12 -16.00 -26.20
CA LYS A 180 -1.94 -16.88 -26.32
C LYS A 180 -1.37 -17.24 -24.95
N THR A 181 -1.37 -16.32 -23.99
CA THR A 181 -0.94 -16.58 -22.62
C THR A 181 -1.91 -17.51 -21.91
N ALA A 182 -3.23 -17.27 -22.06
CA ALA A 182 -4.26 -18.15 -21.53
C ALA A 182 -4.11 -19.59 -22.06
N LEU A 183 -3.89 -19.76 -23.37
CA LEU A 183 -3.70 -21.07 -23.99
C LEU A 183 -2.41 -21.81 -23.56
N LYS A 184 -1.49 -21.14 -22.86
CA LYS A 184 -0.19 -21.70 -22.43
C LYS A 184 -0.08 -21.91 -20.93
N SER A 185 -1.10 -21.54 -20.14
CA SER A 185 -1.05 -21.56 -18.68
C SER A 185 -0.74 -22.96 -18.12
N SER A 186 -1.41 -24.01 -18.62
CA SER A 186 -1.13 -25.41 -18.24
C SER A 186 0.20 -25.98 -18.70
N ALA A 187 0.94 -25.35 -19.63
CA ALA A 187 2.25 -25.87 -20.04
C ALA A 187 3.28 -25.81 -18.89
N LEU A 188 2.98 -25.04 -17.83
CA LEU A 188 3.76 -24.90 -16.61
C LEU A 188 3.29 -25.84 -15.48
N GLU A 189 2.02 -26.26 -15.47
CA GLU A 189 1.49 -27.27 -14.55
C GLU A 189 1.74 -28.67 -15.14
N ALA A 190 2.46 -29.53 -14.42
CA ALA A 190 2.82 -30.85 -14.92
C ALA A 190 1.61 -31.80 -15.01
N GLY A 191 0.85 -31.76 -16.12
CA GLY A 191 -0.16 -32.76 -16.44
C GLY A 191 -1.07 -32.39 -17.61
N ASP A 192 -1.17 -33.28 -18.60
CA ASP A 192 -2.23 -33.25 -19.62
C ASP A 192 -3.56 -33.67 -18.96
N LYS A 193 -4.19 -32.76 -18.19
CA LYS A 193 -5.34 -33.05 -17.31
C LYS A 193 -6.50 -33.76 -18.02
N LEU A 194 -6.66 -33.52 -19.33
CA LEU A 194 -7.72 -34.11 -20.15
C LEU A 194 -7.22 -35.21 -21.10
N GLY A 195 -5.92 -35.53 -21.09
CA GLY A 195 -5.31 -36.46 -22.05
C GLY A 195 -5.33 -35.95 -23.50
N PHE A 196 -5.50 -34.64 -23.72
CA PHE A 196 -5.69 -34.02 -25.03
C PHE A 196 -4.42 -34.06 -25.88
N ALA A 197 -3.28 -33.69 -25.28
CA ALA A 197 -1.99 -33.73 -25.96
C ALA A 197 -1.55 -35.17 -26.27
N GLU A 198 -1.83 -36.12 -25.37
CA GLU A 198 -1.55 -37.54 -25.58
C GLU A 198 -2.46 -38.15 -26.67
N ALA A 199 -3.77 -37.86 -26.63
CA ALA A 199 -4.71 -38.31 -27.64
C ALA A 199 -4.38 -37.74 -29.03
N GLY A 200 -4.00 -36.45 -29.11
CA GLY A 200 -3.53 -35.83 -30.35
C GLY A 200 -2.28 -36.52 -30.92
N LYS A 201 -1.30 -36.86 -30.08
CA LYS A 201 -0.11 -37.63 -30.49
C LYS A 201 -0.48 -39.04 -30.97
N LYS A 202 -1.34 -39.76 -30.25
CA LYS A 202 -1.82 -41.10 -30.68
C LYS A 202 -2.55 -41.04 -32.02
N GLN A 203 -3.40 -40.03 -32.22
CA GLN A 203 -4.11 -39.83 -33.48
C GLN A 203 -3.17 -39.46 -34.63
N LEU A 204 -2.13 -38.65 -34.37
CA LEU A 204 -1.08 -38.35 -35.35
C LEU A 204 -0.27 -39.59 -35.73
N LEU A 205 0.00 -40.49 -34.77
CA LEU A 205 0.67 -41.76 -35.02
C LEU A 205 -0.21 -42.74 -35.82
N LEU A 206 -1.52 -42.80 -35.53
CA LEU A 206 -2.51 -43.57 -36.32
C LEU A 206 -2.68 -43.03 -37.74
N ARG A 207 -2.50 -41.71 -37.94
CA ARG A 207 -2.52 -41.03 -39.24
C ARG A 207 -1.18 -41.11 -40.00
N ALA A 208 -0.12 -41.68 -39.41
CA ALA A 208 1.14 -41.90 -40.09
C ALA A 208 1.05 -43.15 -41.00
N PRO A 209 1.58 -43.12 -42.23
CA PRO A 209 1.50 -44.28 -43.12
C PRO A 209 2.29 -45.45 -42.52
N THR A 210 1.73 -46.66 -42.60
CA THR A 210 2.44 -47.91 -42.32
C THR A 210 3.63 -48.04 -43.27
N LEU A 211 4.84 -47.92 -42.73
CA LEU A 211 6.05 -48.29 -43.47
C LEU A 211 6.09 -49.81 -43.62
N ALA A 212 6.31 -50.28 -44.85
CA ALA A 212 6.65 -51.66 -45.15
C ALA A 212 7.92 -52.08 -44.37
N PRO A 213 8.07 -53.36 -43.98
CA PRO A 213 9.24 -53.81 -43.21
C PRO A 213 10.53 -53.58 -44.02
N PRO A 214 11.65 -53.23 -43.38
CA PRO A 214 12.90 -53.00 -44.09
C PRO A 214 13.45 -54.31 -44.65
N LEU A 215 13.99 -54.24 -45.88
CA LEU A 215 14.78 -55.30 -46.52
C LEU A 215 16.05 -55.61 -45.68
N PRO A 216 16.59 -56.84 -45.76
CA PRO A 216 17.73 -57.28 -44.95
C PRO A 216 19.02 -56.51 -45.27
N PRO A 217 19.99 -56.44 -44.33
CA PRO A 217 21.13 -55.55 -44.45
C PRO A 217 22.17 -56.08 -45.44
N GLY A 218 22.56 -55.23 -46.40
CA GLY A 218 23.77 -55.39 -47.20
C GLY A 218 25.01 -54.82 -46.49
N PRO A 219 26.23 -55.24 -46.86
CA PRO A 219 27.43 -55.04 -46.05
C PRO A 219 27.94 -53.60 -46.06
N SER A 220 28.57 -53.26 -44.95
CA SER A 220 29.11 -51.97 -44.53
C SER A 220 30.41 -51.56 -45.23
N ALA A 221 30.57 -50.26 -45.52
CA ALA A 221 31.84 -49.53 -45.58
C ALA A 221 31.58 -47.99 -45.50
N PRO A 222 32.56 -47.13 -45.12
CA PRO A 222 32.42 -46.22 -43.98
C PRO A 222 32.39 -44.73 -44.35
N GLY A 223 31.72 -43.89 -43.53
CA GLY A 223 31.72 -42.45 -43.74
C GLY A 223 31.16 -41.60 -42.60
N VAL A 224 32.07 -41.16 -41.72
CA VAL A 224 32.12 -39.87 -41.00
C VAL A 224 30.92 -39.42 -40.16
N MET A 225 31.12 -39.52 -38.85
CA MET A 225 30.28 -38.95 -37.78
C MET A 225 30.73 -37.51 -37.50
N LEU A 226 29.85 -36.52 -37.69
CA LEU A 226 30.03 -35.15 -37.18
C LEU A 226 28.82 -34.82 -36.31
N GLY A 227 29.04 -34.91 -35.00
CA GLY A 227 28.04 -34.61 -33.97
C GLY A 227 27.96 -33.11 -33.69
N ILE A 228 26.75 -32.57 -33.69
CA ILE A 228 26.42 -31.33 -32.97
C ILE A 228 25.23 -31.65 -32.06
N LYS A 229 25.53 -31.95 -30.79
CA LYS A 229 24.59 -31.92 -29.67
C LYS A 229 24.51 -30.48 -29.16
N GLN A 230 23.41 -29.77 -29.40
CA GLN A 230 23.06 -28.62 -28.57
C GLN A 230 22.27 -29.10 -27.36
N LYS A 231 22.91 -29.01 -26.18
CA LYS A 231 22.29 -29.18 -24.87
C LYS A 231 21.48 -27.92 -24.53
N SER A 232 20.16 -28.04 -24.44
CA SER A 232 19.34 -27.08 -23.68
C SER A 232 19.20 -27.57 -22.25
N SER A 233 20.04 -27.07 -21.35
CA SER A 233 19.91 -27.26 -19.91
C SER A 233 18.99 -26.19 -19.34
N LEU A 234 17.74 -26.55 -19.05
CA LEU A 234 16.86 -25.77 -18.17
C LEU A 234 16.52 -26.64 -16.95
N LYS A 235 17.02 -26.19 -15.81
CA LYS A 235 16.89 -26.83 -14.50
C LYS A 235 15.41 -26.91 -14.12
N LYS A 236 14.93 -28.13 -13.88
CA LYS A 236 13.79 -28.40 -12.98
C LYS A 236 14.17 -27.94 -11.59
N ASN A 237 13.37 -27.07 -10.98
CA ASN A 237 13.05 -27.02 -9.55
C ASN A 237 12.11 -25.84 -9.29
N ALA A 238 10.81 -26.12 -9.11
CA ALA A 238 9.90 -25.21 -8.45
C ALA A 238 8.92 -26.06 -7.63
N ARG A 239 9.32 -26.34 -6.39
CA ARG A 239 8.41 -26.66 -5.29
C ARG A 239 8.19 -25.32 -4.60
N PHE A 240 6.94 -24.86 -4.53
CA PHE A 240 6.59 -23.60 -3.86
C PHE A 240 7.05 -23.65 -2.39
N PRO A 241 7.86 -22.70 -1.91
CA PRO A 241 8.07 -22.56 -0.48
C PRO A 241 6.87 -21.84 0.15
N ALA A 242 6.50 -22.28 1.36
CA ALA A 242 5.58 -21.57 2.23
C ALA A 242 6.10 -20.14 2.53
N PRO A 243 5.24 -19.16 2.81
CA PRO A 243 5.67 -17.77 2.98
C PRO A 243 6.46 -17.62 4.28
N GLU A 244 7.78 -17.45 4.18
CA GLU A 244 8.57 -16.82 5.22
C GLU A 244 8.34 -15.30 5.17
N SER A 245 7.99 -14.73 6.31
CA SER A 245 7.86 -13.30 6.55
C SER A 245 9.18 -12.58 6.25
N LYS A 246 9.17 -11.68 5.26
CA LYS A 246 10.30 -10.79 5.00
C LYS A 246 10.34 -9.69 6.06
N MET A 247 11.18 -9.85 7.08
CA MET A 247 11.78 -8.71 7.76
C MET A 247 12.72 -8.01 6.78
N ALA A 248 12.47 -6.73 6.54
CA ALA A 248 13.39 -5.86 5.80
C ALA A 248 14.68 -5.67 6.62
N LYS A 249 15.83 -5.94 6.00
CA LYS A 249 17.11 -5.37 6.40
C LYS A 249 17.63 -4.55 5.22
N GLU A 250 17.56 -3.23 5.37
CA GLU A 250 18.42 -2.29 4.65
C GLU A 250 19.83 -2.44 5.23
N GLU A 251 20.79 -2.80 4.39
CA GLU A 251 22.22 -2.69 4.72
C GLU A 251 22.74 -1.34 4.24
N GLU A 252 23.05 -0.48 5.21
CA GLU A 252 23.77 0.76 5.00
C GLU A 252 25.28 0.50 5.06
N ILE A 253 25.96 1.15 4.15
CA ILE A 253 27.40 1.13 3.88
C ILE A 253 28.16 1.73 5.06
N LEU A 254 29.13 1.00 5.63
CA LEU A 254 30.27 1.60 6.33
C LEU A 254 31.51 0.71 6.20
N SER A 255 32.58 1.41 5.82
CA SER A 255 33.98 1.02 5.61
C SER A 255 34.57 0.03 6.59
N GLU A 256 35.46 -0.85 6.09
CA GLU A 256 36.72 -1.10 6.80
C GLU A 256 37.84 -1.60 5.91
N ALA A 257 39.04 -1.30 6.38
CA ALA A 257 40.32 -1.38 5.72
C ALA A 257 40.86 -2.80 5.61
N SER A 258 41.70 -2.98 4.59
CA SER A 258 42.81 -3.93 4.45
C SER A 258 43.06 -4.94 5.58
N MET A 259 42.96 -6.23 5.25
CA MET A 259 43.86 -7.24 5.79
C MET A 259 43.99 -8.44 4.84
N GLU A 260 45.17 -9.05 4.90
CA GLU A 260 45.88 -9.73 3.82
C GLU A 260 45.40 -11.14 3.48
N SER A 261 45.73 -11.50 2.24
CA SER A 261 45.69 -12.82 1.63
C SER A 261 46.59 -13.86 2.32
N ALA A 262 46.07 -15.07 2.51
CA ALA A 262 46.85 -16.32 2.56
C ALA A 262 45.98 -17.50 2.07
N PRO A 263 46.60 -18.57 1.52
CA PRO A 263 46.09 -19.25 0.33
C PRO A 263 45.21 -20.47 0.60
N ALA A 264 44.48 -20.84 -0.46
CA ALA A 264 43.68 -22.04 -0.58
C ALA A 264 44.48 -23.32 -0.28
N VAL A 265 43.92 -24.18 0.57
CA VAL A 265 44.28 -25.60 0.68
C VAL A 265 43.08 -26.41 0.21
N ALA A 266 43.37 -27.35 -0.67
CA ALA A 266 42.44 -28.19 -1.42
C ALA A 266 41.62 -29.14 -0.53
N ASP A 267 40.42 -29.44 -1.03
CA ASP A 267 39.48 -30.48 -0.57
C ASP A 267 40.16 -31.85 -0.40
N ASP A 268 39.79 -32.54 0.68
CA ASP A 268 39.75 -34.01 0.72
C ASP A 268 38.61 -34.53 1.63
N ALA A 269 37.60 -35.13 0.98
CA ALA A 269 36.64 -36.17 1.41
C ALA A 269 35.62 -35.94 2.58
N PRO A 270 34.45 -36.61 2.53
CA PRO A 270 33.18 -36.04 2.99
C PRO A 270 32.74 -36.51 4.39
N GLY A 271 32.65 -35.56 5.32
CA GLY A 271 31.76 -35.67 6.48
C GLY A 271 30.50 -34.87 6.21
N LYS A 272 29.32 -35.52 6.21
CA LYS A 272 28.02 -34.83 6.23
C LYS A 272 27.93 -33.95 7.48
N TYR A 273 28.37 -32.70 7.39
CA TYR A 273 28.01 -31.66 8.34
C TYR A 273 26.64 -31.14 7.93
N ASP A 274 25.61 -31.64 8.61
CA ASP A 274 24.23 -31.20 8.44
C ASP A 274 24.13 -29.75 8.94
N ARG A 275 24.17 -28.79 8.00
CA ARG A 275 24.05 -27.35 8.28
C ARG A 275 22.76 -27.03 9.07
N ASP A 276 21.71 -27.81 8.87
CA ASP A 276 20.43 -27.65 9.57
C ASP A 276 20.52 -28.03 11.05
N GLU A 277 21.35 -29.01 11.41
CA GLU A 277 21.54 -29.42 12.81
C GLU A 277 22.46 -28.45 13.57
N ALA A 278 23.45 -27.86 12.88
CA ALA A 278 24.29 -26.80 13.42
C ALA A 278 23.51 -25.48 13.60
N GLN A 279 22.65 -25.12 12.64
CA GLN A 279 21.75 -23.96 12.76
C GLN A 279 20.64 -24.18 13.79
N GLY A 280 20.15 -25.42 13.95
CA GLY A 280 19.21 -25.81 15.00
C GLY A 280 19.83 -25.62 16.39
N LYS A 281 21.06 -26.14 16.60
CA LYS A 281 21.82 -25.98 17.85
C LYS A 281 22.24 -24.53 18.12
N ASP A 282 22.53 -23.74 17.08
CA ASP A 282 22.80 -22.30 17.20
C ASP A 282 21.53 -21.49 17.51
N ARG A 283 20.36 -21.83 16.92
CA ARG A 283 19.05 -21.25 17.31
C ARG A 283 18.66 -21.62 18.73
N GLU A 284 18.93 -22.83 19.18
CA GLU A 284 18.71 -23.25 20.57
C GLU A 284 19.65 -22.53 21.53
N ARG A 285 20.94 -22.38 21.20
CA ARG A 285 21.88 -21.54 21.96
C ARG A 285 21.43 -20.08 22.01
N ARG A 286 20.99 -19.49 20.89
CA ARG A 286 20.47 -18.11 20.85
C ARG A 286 19.14 -17.94 21.58
N ARG A 287 18.29 -18.98 21.66
CA ARG A 287 17.08 -19.00 22.51
C ARG A 287 17.42 -19.02 24.00
N GLN A 288 18.57 -19.57 24.38
CA GLN A 288 19.07 -19.55 25.77
C GLN A 288 19.74 -18.21 26.14
N VAL A 289 20.10 -17.38 25.16
CA VAL A 289 20.64 -16.04 25.41
C VAL A 289 19.48 -15.06 25.65
N ARG A 290 19.40 -14.53 26.88
CA ARG A 290 18.45 -13.48 27.25
C ARG A 290 18.61 -12.29 26.30
N GLN A 291 17.55 -11.91 25.60
CA GLN A 291 17.55 -10.71 24.76
C GLN A 291 17.68 -9.47 25.64
N PHE A 292 18.66 -8.61 25.32
CA PHE A 292 18.85 -7.31 25.97
C PHE A 292 17.89 -6.26 25.38
N TYR A 293 17.98 -5.03 25.88
CA TYR A 293 17.24 -3.87 25.35
C TYR A 293 17.29 -3.84 23.81
N GLN A 294 16.13 -3.88 23.17
CA GLN A 294 15.96 -3.60 21.75
C GLN A 294 15.56 -2.13 21.61
N ALA A 295 16.05 -1.37 20.64
CA ALA A 295 15.56 0.00 20.42
C ALA A 295 14.09 0.00 19.98
N LEU A 296 13.37 1.10 20.25
CA LEU A 296 12.02 1.31 19.71
C LEU A 296 12.12 1.52 18.19
N ASP A 297 11.17 0.96 17.44
CA ASP A 297 11.09 1.19 16.01
C ASP A 297 10.83 2.67 15.69
N LYS A 298 11.11 3.05 14.44
CA LYS A 298 10.78 4.39 13.95
C LYS A 298 9.26 4.59 13.99
N THR A 299 8.82 5.80 14.31
CA THR A 299 7.39 6.15 14.22
C THR A 299 6.89 5.96 12.80
N GLU A 300 5.86 5.15 12.64
CA GLU A 300 5.16 4.97 11.38
C GLU A 300 3.91 5.86 11.31
N GLU A 301 3.58 6.26 10.09
CA GLU A 301 2.35 6.98 9.76
C GLU A 301 1.36 5.98 9.15
N TRP A 302 0.20 5.85 9.79
CA TRP A 302 -0.83 4.89 9.44
C TRP A 302 -2.04 5.62 8.87
N VAL A 303 -2.60 5.06 7.81
CA VAL A 303 -3.86 5.51 7.21
C VAL A 303 -4.78 4.32 7.03
N GLU A 304 -6.08 4.59 6.90
CA GLU A 304 -7.07 3.55 6.63
C GLU A 304 -6.71 2.83 5.33
N ASN A 305 -6.49 1.51 5.41
CA ASN A 305 -6.14 0.67 4.28
C ASN A 305 -7.42 0.29 3.52
N ASN A 306 -7.97 1.24 2.78
CA ASN A 306 -9.12 1.06 1.90
C ASN A 306 -8.76 0.07 0.79
N TYR A 307 -8.24 0.54 -0.34
CA TYR A 307 -7.61 -0.33 -1.32
C TYR A 307 -6.18 -0.67 -0.90
N TYR A 308 -5.76 -1.93 -1.08
CA TYR A 308 -4.52 -2.46 -0.50
C TYR A 308 -3.27 -1.68 -0.94
N HIS A 309 -2.59 -1.04 0.01
CA HIS A 309 -1.39 -0.22 -0.22
C HIS A 309 -1.57 0.87 -1.30
N LEU A 310 -2.78 1.41 -1.45
CA LEU A 310 -3.07 2.48 -2.39
C LEU A 310 -3.42 3.79 -1.64
N PRO A 311 -2.68 4.89 -1.90
CA PRO A 311 -3.02 6.20 -1.38
C PRO A 311 -4.42 6.65 -1.78
N ILE A 312 -5.10 7.40 -0.92
CA ILE A 312 -6.50 7.80 -1.12
C ILE A 312 -6.69 8.63 -2.40
N GLU A 313 -5.67 9.39 -2.82
CA GLU A 313 -5.67 10.21 -4.04
C GLU A 313 -5.66 9.36 -5.33
N GLN A 314 -5.25 8.08 -5.23
CA GLN A 314 -5.25 7.12 -6.34
C GLN A 314 -6.53 6.27 -6.39
N GLN A 315 -7.39 6.37 -5.38
CA GLN A 315 -8.66 5.63 -5.28
C GLN A 315 -9.78 6.38 -6.01
N LEU A 316 -9.59 6.60 -7.32
CA LEU A 316 -10.51 7.36 -8.18
C LEU A 316 -11.13 6.45 -9.26
N ALA A 317 -12.04 7.01 -10.06
CA ALA A 317 -12.77 6.27 -11.09
C ALA A 317 -11.88 5.54 -12.12
N ASN A 318 -10.65 6.00 -12.33
CA ASN A 318 -9.69 5.38 -13.24
C ASN A 318 -8.93 4.19 -12.62
N LEU A 319 -9.14 3.88 -11.33
CA LEU A 319 -8.54 2.73 -10.66
C LEU A 319 -8.95 1.42 -11.34
N VAL A 320 -10.25 1.25 -11.63
CA VAL A 320 -10.78 0.16 -12.46
C VAL A 320 -11.65 0.76 -13.55
N THR A 321 -11.23 0.59 -14.80
CA THR A 321 -11.90 1.12 -15.98
C THR A 321 -12.73 0.06 -16.68
N VAL A 322 -13.70 0.48 -17.49
CA VAL A 322 -14.53 -0.43 -18.28
C VAL A 322 -13.67 -1.30 -19.23
N ASN A 323 -14.05 -2.57 -19.35
CA ASN A 323 -13.56 -3.53 -20.34
C ASN A 323 -14.69 -4.54 -20.67
N GLY A 324 -14.41 -5.52 -21.51
CA GLY A 324 -15.40 -6.51 -21.92
C GLY A 324 -15.93 -7.36 -20.76
N PHE A 325 -15.07 -7.70 -19.79
CA PHE A 325 -15.46 -8.45 -18.58
C PHE A 325 -16.47 -7.67 -17.72
N TRP A 326 -16.21 -6.38 -17.46
CA TRP A 326 -17.12 -5.54 -16.68
C TRP A 326 -18.41 -5.23 -17.43
N LYS A 327 -18.37 -5.14 -18.77
CA LYS A 327 -19.59 -5.08 -19.61
C LYS A 327 -20.44 -6.35 -19.47
N ASP A 328 -19.80 -7.53 -19.48
CA ASP A 328 -20.51 -8.80 -19.23
C ASP A 328 -21.13 -8.82 -17.83
N TYR A 329 -20.38 -8.38 -16.82
CA TYR A 329 -20.86 -8.36 -15.44
C TYR A 329 -22.02 -7.37 -15.23
N ALA A 330 -21.99 -6.21 -15.88
CA ALA A 330 -23.09 -5.25 -15.85
C ALA A 330 -24.37 -5.81 -16.49
N ALA A 331 -24.24 -6.60 -17.56
CA ALA A 331 -25.36 -7.22 -18.27
C ALA A 331 -25.90 -8.48 -17.56
N HIS A 332 -25.11 -9.07 -16.66
CA HIS A 332 -25.43 -10.35 -16.05
C HIS A 332 -26.57 -10.24 -15.01
N PRO A 333 -27.62 -11.07 -15.09
CA PRO A 333 -28.70 -11.08 -14.11
C PRO A 333 -28.22 -11.53 -12.72
N GLU A 334 -28.71 -10.86 -11.67
CA GLU A 334 -28.42 -11.26 -10.29
C GLU A 334 -28.94 -12.66 -9.96
N GLY A 335 -28.21 -13.38 -9.10
CA GLY A 335 -28.62 -14.70 -8.59
C GLY A 335 -28.33 -15.88 -9.52
N LYS A 336 -27.78 -15.64 -10.72
CA LYS A 336 -27.25 -16.69 -11.60
C LYS A 336 -25.72 -16.76 -11.50
N PRO A 337 -25.10 -17.94 -11.67
CA PRO A 337 -23.65 -18.07 -11.76
C PRO A 337 -23.08 -17.16 -12.85
N PHE A 338 -22.08 -16.36 -12.53
CA PHE A 338 -21.38 -15.47 -13.46
C PHE A 338 -20.09 -16.10 -13.96
N LEU A 339 -20.02 -16.25 -15.29
CA LEU A 339 -18.84 -16.63 -16.05
C LEU A 339 -18.74 -15.70 -17.24
N SER A 340 -17.53 -15.24 -17.55
CA SER A 340 -17.28 -14.41 -18.73
C SER A 340 -16.14 -15.01 -19.53
N THR A 341 -16.29 -15.05 -20.85
CA THR A 341 -15.21 -15.42 -21.78
C THR A 341 -14.12 -14.35 -21.87
N ARG A 342 -14.31 -13.20 -21.21
CA ARG A 342 -13.44 -12.02 -21.27
C ARG A 342 -12.67 -11.79 -19.97
N PHE A 343 -12.66 -12.74 -19.03
CA PHE A 343 -12.00 -12.55 -17.72
C PHE A 343 -10.52 -12.18 -17.82
N ALA A 344 -9.80 -12.63 -18.85
CA ALA A 344 -8.41 -12.24 -19.08
C ALA A 344 -8.22 -10.72 -19.26
N GLU A 345 -9.25 -9.99 -19.72
CA GLU A 345 -9.19 -8.53 -19.84
C GLU A 345 -9.08 -7.81 -18.50
N ALA A 346 -9.57 -8.43 -17.41
CA ALA A 346 -9.56 -7.90 -16.04
C ALA A 346 -8.23 -8.17 -15.30
N SER A 347 -7.10 -7.95 -15.99
CA SER A 347 -5.75 -8.26 -15.52
C SER A 347 -4.84 -7.04 -15.37
N ARG A 348 -5.39 -5.82 -15.37
CA ARG A 348 -4.60 -4.58 -15.43
C ARG A 348 -3.90 -4.25 -14.11
N ASN A 349 -4.58 -4.46 -12.98
CA ASN A 349 -4.05 -4.15 -11.65
C ASN A 349 -4.66 -5.05 -10.56
N PHE A 350 -4.10 -4.96 -9.35
CA PHE A 350 -4.48 -5.81 -8.22
C PHE A 350 -5.97 -5.69 -7.83
N PRO A 351 -6.55 -4.48 -7.62
CA PRO A 351 -7.98 -4.35 -7.33
C PRO A 351 -8.87 -5.00 -8.37
N GLU A 352 -8.60 -4.77 -9.66
CA GLU A 352 -9.40 -5.33 -10.75
C GLU A 352 -9.36 -6.86 -10.76
N MET A 353 -8.17 -7.45 -10.61
CA MET A 353 -8.01 -8.91 -10.58
C MET A 353 -8.73 -9.52 -9.38
N MET A 354 -8.62 -8.91 -8.20
CA MET A 354 -9.31 -9.37 -7.00
C MET A 354 -10.84 -9.28 -7.13
N PHE A 355 -11.36 -8.18 -7.68
CA PHE A 355 -12.79 -8.06 -7.93
C PHE A 355 -13.28 -9.08 -8.96
N ALA A 356 -12.54 -9.30 -10.05
CA ALA A 356 -12.89 -10.30 -11.04
C ALA A 356 -12.93 -11.73 -10.45
N LEU A 357 -11.91 -12.09 -9.66
CA LEU A 357 -11.84 -13.35 -8.90
C LEU A 357 -13.01 -13.50 -7.91
N SER A 358 -13.47 -12.41 -7.32
CA SER A 358 -14.58 -12.41 -6.37
C SER A 358 -15.93 -12.71 -7.02
N VAL A 359 -16.16 -12.22 -8.24
CA VAL A 359 -17.45 -12.34 -8.94
C VAL A 359 -17.56 -13.56 -9.85
N LEU A 360 -16.45 -14.17 -10.26
CA LEU A 360 -16.46 -15.39 -11.05
C LEU A 360 -16.94 -16.58 -10.21
N ASP A 361 -18.00 -17.25 -10.65
CA ASP A 361 -18.58 -18.41 -9.97
C ASP A 361 -17.89 -19.74 -10.36
N LEU A 362 -16.56 -19.75 -10.23
CA LEU A 362 -15.74 -20.96 -10.35
C LEU A 362 -15.48 -21.60 -8.97
N PRO A 363 -15.47 -22.93 -8.86
CA PRO A 363 -15.21 -23.62 -7.60
C PRO A 363 -13.74 -23.54 -7.20
N PHE A 364 -13.44 -23.67 -5.91
CA PHE A 364 -12.05 -23.81 -5.42
C PHE A 364 -11.43 -25.13 -5.85
N THR A 365 -12.20 -26.22 -5.79
CA THR A 365 -11.79 -27.56 -6.23
C THR A 365 -12.63 -27.97 -7.44
N PRO A 366 -12.01 -28.22 -8.61
CA PRO A 366 -12.75 -28.61 -9.82
C PRO A 366 -13.31 -30.03 -9.69
N SER A 367 -14.47 -30.26 -10.31
CA SER A 367 -15.07 -31.60 -10.45
C SER A 367 -14.39 -32.38 -11.58
N SER A 368 -14.39 -33.70 -11.49
CA SER A 368 -13.93 -34.54 -12.60
C SER A 368 -14.74 -34.28 -13.87
N HIS A 369 -14.07 -34.16 -15.01
CA HIS A 369 -14.71 -34.04 -16.32
C HIS A 369 -14.80 -35.40 -17.00
N ASP A 370 -15.89 -35.65 -17.73
CA ASP A 370 -16.00 -36.81 -18.62
C ASP A 370 -15.49 -36.43 -20.01
N VAL A 371 -14.46 -37.16 -20.47
CA VAL A 371 -13.76 -36.90 -21.71
C VAL A 371 -13.70 -38.17 -22.53
N SER A 372 -14.12 -38.10 -23.79
CA SER A 372 -13.99 -39.20 -24.74
C SER A 372 -13.35 -38.74 -26.04
N TYR A 373 -12.54 -39.63 -26.61
CA TYR A 373 -11.87 -39.41 -27.88
C TYR A 373 -12.33 -40.47 -28.88
N LYS A 374 -12.85 -40.02 -30.03
CA LYS A 374 -13.29 -40.91 -31.11
C LYS A 374 -13.00 -40.29 -32.47
N ASP A 375 -12.35 -41.03 -33.36
CA ASP A 375 -12.07 -40.63 -34.74
C ASP A 375 -11.36 -39.26 -34.87
N GLY A 376 -10.48 -38.92 -33.93
CA GLY A 376 -9.78 -37.63 -33.89
C GLY A 376 -10.61 -36.44 -33.40
N ARG A 377 -11.81 -36.70 -32.87
CA ARG A 377 -12.66 -35.73 -32.17
C ARG A 377 -12.54 -35.90 -30.67
N MET A 378 -12.64 -34.79 -29.94
CA MET A 378 -12.80 -34.79 -28.48
C MET A 378 -14.24 -34.41 -28.16
N LYS A 379 -14.87 -35.16 -27.26
CA LYS A 379 -16.11 -34.77 -26.59
C LYS A 379 -15.80 -34.56 -25.10
N LEU A 380 -16.16 -33.40 -24.58
CA LEU A 380 -16.01 -32.99 -23.19
C LEU A 380 -17.39 -32.73 -22.58
N LEU A 381 -17.65 -33.36 -21.45
CA LEU A 381 -18.79 -33.10 -20.58
C LEU A 381 -18.22 -32.63 -19.23
N PRO A 382 -18.22 -31.32 -18.95
CA PRO A 382 -17.55 -30.82 -17.77
C PRO A 382 -18.39 -31.07 -16.51
N GLY A 383 -17.76 -31.53 -15.42
CA GLY A 383 -18.44 -31.79 -14.15
C GLY A 383 -18.96 -30.52 -13.46
N ASN A 384 -18.30 -29.38 -13.68
CA ASN A 384 -18.73 -28.05 -13.27
C ASN A 384 -18.62 -27.07 -14.44
N ASP A 385 -19.17 -25.88 -14.28
CA ASP A 385 -19.05 -24.83 -15.27
C ASP A 385 -17.58 -24.43 -15.49
N ALA A 386 -17.20 -24.20 -16.76
CA ALA A 386 -15.84 -23.88 -17.15
C ALA A 386 -15.77 -22.90 -18.33
N VAL A 387 -14.63 -22.24 -18.49
CA VAL A 387 -14.30 -21.43 -19.68
C VAL A 387 -13.16 -22.11 -20.42
N ILE A 388 -13.35 -22.34 -21.73
CA ILE A 388 -12.41 -23.07 -22.57
C ILE A 388 -11.83 -22.11 -23.60
N PHE A 389 -10.52 -21.95 -23.57
CA PHE A 389 -9.76 -21.27 -24.62
C PHE A 389 -9.35 -22.30 -25.65
N HIS A 390 -9.74 -22.12 -26.91
CA HIS A 390 -9.41 -23.08 -27.95
C HIS A 390 -9.13 -22.44 -29.29
N LYS A 391 -8.20 -23.06 -30.01
CA LYS A 391 -7.72 -22.64 -31.31
C LYS A 391 -7.92 -23.78 -32.27
N GLU A 392 -8.75 -23.58 -33.28
CA GLU A 392 -9.13 -24.62 -34.25
C GLU A 392 -9.01 -24.10 -35.69
N ILE A 393 -8.79 -25.01 -36.64
CA ILE A 393 -8.90 -24.69 -38.07
C ILE A 393 -10.35 -24.89 -38.48
N MET A 394 -11.02 -23.83 -38.92
CA MET A 394 -12.42 -23.84 -39.34
C MET A 394 -12.61 -23.18 -40.70
N GLU A 395 -13.71 -23.51 -41.35
CA GLU A 395 -14.08 -22.93 -42.65
C GLU A 395 -14.30 -21.41 -42.52
N ALA A 396 -13.93 -20.65 -43.56
CA ALA A 396 -13.94 -19.19 -43.61
C ALA A 396 -14.54 -18.70 -44.93
N GLU A 397 -15.01 -17.45 -44.98
CA GLU A 397 -15.58 -16.85 -46.18
C GLU A 397 -14.52 -16.05 -46.97
N LEU A 398 -14.71 -15.95 -48.30
CA LEU A 398 -13.75 -15.35 -49.22
C LEU A 398 -14.01 -13.84 -49.38
N GLY A 399 -13.03 -13.01 -49.02
CA GLY A 399 -13.01 -11.58 -49.39
C GLY A 399 -12.52 -11.36 -50.82
N ALA A 400 -13.06 -10.36 -51.53
CA ALA A 400 -12.86 -10.13 -52.97
C ALA A 400 -11.37 -9.92 -53.41
N LYS A 401 -11.06 -10.35 -54.65
CA LYS A 401 -9.72 -10.44 -55.30
C LYS A 401 -9.06 -9.07 -55.63
N THR A 402 -7.73 -9.08 -55.73
CA THR A 402 -6.82 -7.92 -55.81
C THR A 402 -6.29 -7.55 -57.21
N GLN A 403 -6.04 -6.25 -57.45
CA GLN A 403 -5.29 -5.63 -58.57
C GLN A 403 -3.81 -5.40 -58.18
N GLU A 404 -2.92 -4.98 -59.11
CA GLU A 404 -1.46 -4.80 -58.85
C GLU A 404 -1.08 -3.63 -57.93
N ILE A 405 -1.82 -2.52 -57.98
CA ILE A 405 -1.92 -1.50 -56.93
C ILE A 405 -3.42 -1.19 -56.81
N LEU A 406 -3.99 -1.34 -55.63
CA LEU A 406 -5.40 -1.01 -55.39
C LEU A 406 -5.49 0.47 -55.06
N SER A 407 -6.39 1.19 -55.73
CA SER A 407 -6.68 2.59 -55.44
C SER A 407 -8.14 2.83 -55.15
N SER A 408 -8.44 3.64 -54.15
CA SER A 408 -9.78 4.15 -53.88
C SER A 408 -9.77 5.65 -53.66
N GLN A 409 -10.88 6.29 -54.04
CA GLN A 409 -11.11 7.71 -53.87
C GLN A 409 -12.50 7.90 -53.26
N ASN A 410 -12.55 8.50 -52.07
CA ASN A 410 -13.80 8.73 -51.37
C ASN A 410 -13.87 10.18 -50.86
N PHE A 411 -15.08 10.73 -50.77
CA PHE A 411 -15.30 12.12 -50.35
C PHE A 411 -16.09 12.17 -49.05
N PHE A 412 -15.77 13.09 -48.16
CA PHE A 412 -16.43 13.21 -46.85
C PHE A 412 -16.59 14.69 -46.45
N ALA A 413 -17.58 14.98 -45.63
CA ALA A 413 -17.71 16.30 -45.02
C ALA A 413 -16.70 16.44 -43.87
N HIS A 414 -15.91 17.52 -43.84
CA HIS A 414 -14.80 17.66 -42.87
C HIS A 414 -15.28 17.65 -41.41
N ASN A 415 -16.46 18.21 -41.14
CA ASN A 415 -17.07 18.29 -39.82
C ASN A 415 -17.96 17.10 -39.45
N ASP A 416 -18.10 16.10 -40.32
CA ASP A 416 -19.01 14.96 -40.18
C ASP A 416 -18.46 13.72 -40.93
N ARG A 417 -17.22 13.34 -40.58
CA ARG A 417 -16.45 12.31 -41.29
C ARG A 417 -16.78 10.88 -40.87
N TYR A 418 -17.26 10.64 -39.65
CA TYR A 418 -17.31 9.28 -39.09
C TYR A 418 -18.73 8.86 -38.68
N ARG A 419 -19.04 7.58 -38.92
CA ARG A 419 -20.16 6.85 -38.29
C ARG A 419 -19.59 5.69 -37.48
N TYR A 420 -20.35 5.15 -36.54
CA TYR A 420 -19.86 4.11 -35.63
C TYR A 420 -20.87 2.96 -35.53
N GLU A 421 -20.37 1.72 -35.63
CA GLU A 421 -21.16 0.49 -35.46
C GLU A 421 -20.33 -0.50 -34.62
N ASN A 422 -20.91 -1.09 -33.57
CA ASN A 422 -20.26 -2.12 -32.73
C ASN A 422 -18.82 -1.76 -32.27
N ASN A 423 -18.58 -0.51 -31.88
CA ASN A 423 -17.30 0.00 -31.31
C ASN A 423 -16.23 0.23 -32.38
N GLU A 424 -16.59 0.03 -33.64
CA GLU A 424 -15.76 0.31 -34.78
C GLU A 424 -16.16 1.65 -35.40
N ARG A 425 -15.13 2.41 -35.79
CA ARG A 425 -15.26 3.68 -36.48
C ARG A 425 -15.21 3.44 -37.98
N PHE A 426 -16.23 3.89 -38.69
CA PHE A 426 -16.33 3.84 -40.15
C PHE A 426 -16.30 5.26 -40.71
N ASP A 427 -15.66 5.45 -41.87
CA ASP A 427 -15.81 6.70 -42.62
C ASP A 427 -17.24 6.81 -43.18
N LYS A 428 -17.78 8.04 -43.13
CA LYS A 428 -19.07 8.46 -43.64
C LYS A 428 -18.82 9.28 -44.91
N PHE A 429 -18.91 8.61 -46.05
CA PHE A 429 -18.67 9.24 -47.34
C PHE A 429 -19.93 9.90 -47.90
N VAL A 430 -19.73 11.02 -48.58
CA VAL A 430 -20.77 11.78 -49.30
C VAL A 430 -20.69 11.39 -50.77
N THR A 431 -21.80 10.87 -51.31
CA THR A 431 -21.86 10.40 -52.70
C THR A 431 -22.93 11.08 -53.54
N GLU A 432 -23.86 11.82 -52.90
CA GLU A 432 -25.00 12.44 -53.59
C GLU A 432 -24.79 13.95 -53.81
N GLU A 433 -25.14 14.78 -52.83
CA GLU A 433 -25.10 16.25 -52.93
C GLU A 433 -24.01 16.87 -52.06
N PHE A 434 -23.45 17.98 -52.55
CA PHE A 434 -22.44 18.79 -51.88
C PHE A 434 -22.93 20.23 -51.74
N GLN A 435 -22.62 20.88 -50.63
CA GLN A 435 -23.09 22.22 -50.32
C GLN A 435 -22.00 23.26 -50.58
N THR A 436 -22.37 24.41 -51.16
CA THR A 436 -21.47 25.55 -51.27
C THR A 436 -21.00 26.03 -49.89
N MET A 437 -19.81 26.62 -49.82
CA MET A 437 -19.20 27.17 -48.59
C MET A 437 -18.97 26.16 -47.45
N ARG A 438 -19.20 24.85 -47.69
CA ARG A 438 -18.87 23.77 -46.76
C ARG A 438 -17.55 23.11 -47.15
N VAL A 439 -16.71 22.85 -46.14
CA VAL A 439 -15.42 22.17 -46.34
C VAL A 439 -15.63 20.66 -46.46
N TYR A 440 -15.13 20.11 -47.56
CA TYR A 440 -15.08 18.69 -47.87
C TYR A 440 -13.62 18.20 -47.93
N GLY A 441 -13.44 16.90 -47.68
CA GLY A 441 -12.18 16.20 -47.88
C GLY A 441 -12.32 15.11 -48.93
N CYS A 442 -11.24 14.87 -49.68
CA CYS A 442 -11.06 13.66 -50.48
C CYS A 442 -10.00 12.79 -49.81
N GLN A 443 -10.32 11.51 -49.61
CA GLN A 443 -9.41 10.47 -49.16
C GLN A 443 -8.98 9.62 -50.37
N ALA A 444 -7.71 9.71 -50.72
CA ALA A 444 -7.05 8.89 -51.71
C ALA A 444 -6.29 7.75 -51.00
N VAL A 445 -6.68 6.49 -51.22
CA VAL A 445 -6.01 5.32 -50.64
C VAL A 445 -5.26 4.57 -51.73
N LEU A 446 -3.99 4.28 -51.50
CA LEU A 446 -3.10 3.58 -52.42
C LEU A 446 -2.52 2.36 -51.71
N THR A 447 -2.76 1.16 -52.23
CA THR A 447 -2.28 -0.07 -51.62
C THR A 447 -1.42 -0.85 -52.59
N ASN A 448 -0.22 -1.25 -52.16
CA ASN A 448 0.65 -2.18 -52.87
C ASN A 448 0.46 -3.60 -52.32
N PRO A 449 -0.38 -4.45 -52.94
CA PRO A 449 -0.56 -5.83 -52.50
C PRO A 449 0.58 -6.77 -52.93
N THR A 450 1.68 -6.27 -53.49
CA THR A 450 2.80 -7.09 -53.99
C THR A 450 3.96 -7.16 -52.99
N SER A 451 4.81 -8.19 -53.11
CA SER A 451 6.04 -8.37 -52.32
C SER A 451 7.19 -7.45 -52.72
N THR A 452 7.00 -6.64 -53.77
CA THR A 452 8.02 -5.75 -54.32
C THR A 452 7.72 -4.31 -53.92
N ARG A 453 8.74 -3.56 -53.50
CA ARG A 453 8.63 -2.12 -53.30
C ARG A 453 8.28 -1.45 -54.63
N ARG A 454 7.26 -0.60 -54.63
CA ARG A 454 6.83 0.15 -55.81
C ARG A 454 7.06 1.63 -55.57
N LYS A 455 7.65 2.30 -56.56
CA LYS A 455 7.72 3.77 -56.62
C LYS A 455 6.73 4.21 -57.69
N ALA A 456 5.85 5.13 -57.35
CA ALA A 456 4.82 5.60 -58.26
C ALA A 456 4.61 7.11 -58.11
N ASP A 457 4.06 7.71 -59.15
CA ASP A 457 3.77 9.12 -59.27
C ASP A 457 2.26 9.24 -59.23
N VAL A 458 1.75 9.95 -58.24
CA VAL A 458 0.31 10.09 -58.01
C VAL A 458 -0.07 11.49 -58.38
N LEU A 459 -0.94 11.62 -59.38
CA LEU A 459 -1.54 12.89 -59.77
C LEU A 459 -2.88 13.04 -59.07
N LEU A 460 -2.98 14.09 -58.27
CA LEU A 460 -4.18 14.48 -57.54
C LEU A 460 -4.65 15.85 -58.03
N GLN A 461 -5.96 16.06 -58.05
CA GLN A 461 -6.58 17.33 -58.39
C GLN A 461 -7.81 17.53 -57.50
N ILE A 462 -8.13 18.77 -57.11
CA ILE A 462 -9.41 19.09 -56.48
C ILE A 462 -10.52 19.20 -57.54
N PRO A 463 -11.80 19.04 -57.18
CA PRO A 463 -12.89 19.14 -58.16
C PRO A 463 -12.89 20.47 -58.92
N THR A 464 -13.35 20.44 -60.17
CA THR A 464 -13.46 21.64 -61.01
C THR A 464 -14.31 22.70 -60.29
N GLY A 465 -13.85 23.95 -60.27
CA GLY A 465 -14.56 25.06 -59.61
C GLY A 465 -14.44 25.10 -58.08
N ALA A 466 -13.79 24.12 -57.43
CA ALA A 466 -13.52 24.15 -56.00
C ALA A 466 -12.31 25.02 -55.64
N ILE A 467 -12.24 25.47 -54.39
CA ILE A 467 -11.13 26.24 -53.82
C ILE A 467 -10.45 25.40 -52.73
N PRO A 468 -9.11 25.23 -52.76
CA PRO A 468 -8.40 24.44 -51.75
C PRO A 468 -8.34 25.18 -50.41
N VAL A 469 -8.37 24.43 -49.31
CA VAL A 469 -8.22 24.94 -47.93
C VAL A 469 -7.27 24.04 -47.14
N LEU A 470 -6.90 24.45 -45.92
CA LEU A 470 -6.04 23.66 -45.01
C LEU A 470 -4.71 23.23 -45.67
N ASN A 471 -4.01 24.18 -46.29
CA ASN A 471 -2.78 23.95 -47.08
C ASN A 471 -2.99 23.03 -48.31
N GLY A 472 -4.17 23.07 -48.92
CA GLY A 472 -4.52 22.32 -50.13
C GLY A 472 -3.85 22.85 -51.41
N PHE A 473 -4.16 22.20 -52.53
CA PHE A 473 -3.60 22.49 -53.85
C PHE A 473 -4.69 22.38 -54.93
N TYR A 474 -4.48 23.01 -56.08
CA TYR A 474 -5.36 22.83 -57.24
C TYR A 474 -5.08 21.51 -57.96
N THR A 475 -3.81 21.24 -58.28
CA THR A 475 -3.32 19.99 -58.84
C THR A 475 -1.94 19.72 -58.28
N LYS A 476 -1.65 18.49 -57.91
CA LYS A 476 -0.38 18.09 -57.30
C LYS A 476 0.00 16.71 -57.80
N SER A 477 1.18 16.63 -58.40
CA SER A 477 1.87 15.36 -58.59
C SER A 477 2.77 15.11 -57.38
N MET A 478 2.77 13.88 -56.86
CA MET A 478 3.66 13.49 -55.77
C MET A 478 4.25 12.11 -56.02
N HIS A 479 5.54 11.96 -55.73
CA HIS A 479 6.17 10.66 -55.67
C HIS A 479 5.77 9.96 -54.37
N VAL A 480 5.22 8.76 -54.49
CA VAL A 480 4.94 7.85 -53.37
C VAL A 480 5.83 6.63 -53.48
N GLN A 481 6.33 6.18 -52.34
CA GLN A 481 7.05 4.92 -52.21
C GLN A 481 6.20 3.98 -51.37
N LEU A 482 5.58 3.01 -52.05
CA LEU A 482 4.78 1.97 -51.41
C LEU A 482 5.68 0.78 -51.13
N GLU A 483 5.97 0.55 -49.85
CA GLU A 483 6.64 -0.67 -49.39
C GLU A 483 5.83 -1.93 -49.73
N PRO A 484 6.46 -3.12 -49.77
CA PRO A 484 5.73 -4.38 -49.96
C PRO A 484 4.56 -4.51 -48.98
N TYR A 485 3.37 -4.88 -49.48
CA TYR A 485 2.15 -5.07 -48.68
C TYR A 485 1.73 -3.86 -47.83
N SER A 486 2.00 -2.63 -48.30
CA SER A 486 1.68 -1.41 -47.57
C SER A 486 0.55 -0.60 -48.21
N THR A 487 -0.12 0.20 -47.39
CA THR A 487 -1.15 1.15 -47.79
C THR A 487 -0.74 2.55 -47.36
N GLN A 488 -0.92 3.52 -48.25
CA GLN A 488 -0.74 4.93 -47.96
C GLN A 488 -2.05 5.68 -48.24
N THR A 489 -2.46 6.50 -47.28
CA THR A 489 -3.65 7.34 -47.39
C THR A 489 -3.24 8.81 -47.49
N ILE A 490 -3.85 9.54 -48.42
CA ILE A 490 -3.60 10.95 -48.67
C ILE A 490 -4.94 11.68 -48.60
N ASP A 491 -5.07 12.59 -47.63
CA ASP A 491 -6.25 13.44 -47.48
C ASP A 491 -5.94 14.86 -47.98
N TYR A 492 -6.88 15.46 -48.71
CA TYR A 492 -6.81 16.87 -49.10
C TYR A 492 -8.19 17.53 -49.06
N TYR A 493 -8.24 18.84 -48.81
CA TYR A 493 -9.46 19.55 -48.46
C TYR A 493 -9.78 20.72 -49.39
N PHE A 494 -11.06 20.93 -49.65
CA PHE A 494 -11.57 21.97 -50.53
C PHE A 494 -13.01 22.36 -50.15
N TYR A 495 -13.50 23.49 -50.68
CA TYR A 495 -14.92 23.84 -50.65
C TYR A 495 -15.36 24.36 -52.03
N PHE A 496 -16.67 24.39 -52.27
CA PHE A 496 -17.24 24.95 -53.50
C PHE A 496 -17.79 26.36 -53.26
N PRO A 497 -17.35 27.38 -54.02
CA PRO A 497 -17.86 28.75 -53.88
C PRO A 497 -19.19 29.00 -54.61
N SER A 498 -19.61 28.10 -55.51
CA SER A 498 -20.83 28.26 -56.33
C SER A 498 -21.45 26.89 -56.67
N PRO A 499 -22.78 26.82 -56.88
CA PRO A 499 -23.48 25.58 -57.21
C PRO A 499 -23.25 25.16 -58.66
N GLY A 500 -23.45 23.88 -58.97
CA GLY A 500 -23.33 23.32 -60.31
C GLY A 500 -23.01 21.83 -60.33
N LYS A 501 -23.08 21.22 -61.53
CA LYS A 501 -22.56 19.87 -61.76
C LYS A 501 -21.11 19.98 -62.20
N LEU A 502 -20.18 19.55 -61.35
CA LEU A 502 -18.74 19.82 -61.49
C LEU A 502 -17.97 18.51 -61.54
N GLY A 503 -17.27 18.26 -62.64
CA GLY A 503 -16.47 17.06 -62.81
C GLY A 503 -15.21 17.07 -61.95
N HIS A 504 -14.81 15.88 -61.50
CA HIS A 504 -13.58 15.65 -60.76
C HIS A 504 -12.67 14.69 -61.51
N PHE A 505 -11.43 15.14 -61.69
CA PHE A 505 -10.41 14.33 -62.32
C PHE A 505 -9.99 13.19 -61.39
N PRO A 506 -10.02 11.93 -61.86
CA PRO A 506 -9.69 10.78 -61.03
C PRO A 506 -8.22 10.77 -60.63
N ILE A 507 -7.91 10.04 -59.57
CA ILE A 507 -6.52 9.80 -59.17
C ILE A 507 -5.87 8.97 -60.27
N HIS A 508 -4.71 9.42 -60.76
CA HIS A 508 -3.89 8.66 -61.68
C HIS A 508 -2.58 8.27 -61.00
N ILE A 509 -2.19 7.00 -61.17
CA ILE A 509 -0.98 6.42 -60.58
C ILE A 509 -0.12 5.95 -61.75
N ALA A 510 1.05 6.57 -61.93
CA ALA A 510 2.00 6.20 -62.96
C ALA A 510 3.27 5.61 -62.35
N GLN A 511 3.93 4.69 -63.04
CA GLN A 511 5.26 4.21 -62.72
C GLN A 511 6.08 4.21 -64.01
N ASN A 512 7.25 4.84 -64.01
CA ASN A 512 8.10 5.01 -65.20
C ASN A 512 7.31 5.59 -66.39
N GLU A 513 6.55 6.67 -66.14
CA GLU A 513 5.73 7.37 -67.13
C GLU A 513 4.57 6.53 -67.75
N LYS A 514 4.28 5.35 -67.19
CA LYS A 514 3.14 4.51 -67.60
C LYS A 514 2.06 4.49 -66.52
N LEU A 515 0.81 4.70 -66.89
CA LEU A 515 -0.33 4.58 -65.98
C LEU A 515 -0.49 3.11 -65.55
N ILE A 516 -0.45 2.85 -64.24
CA ILE A 516 -0.55 1.52 -63.63
C ILE A 516 -1.76 1.37 -62.70
N GLY A 517 -2.47 2.46 -62.41
CA GLY A 517 -3.72 2.46 -61.65
C GLY A 517 -4.44 3.80 -61.75
N PHE A 518 -5.76 3.77 -61.66
CA PHE A 518 -6.58 4.97 -61.61
C PHE A 518 -7.91 4.70 -60.88
N THR A 519 -8.60 5.75 -60.46
CA THR A 519 -9.98 5.66 -59.93
C THR A 519 -11.01 6.07 -60.97
N GLU A 520 -12.28 5.73 -60.80
CA GLU A 520 -13.32 6.19 -61.71
C GLU A 520 -13.55 7.71 -61.57
N PRO A 521 -13.84 8.45 -62.67
CA PRO A 521 -14.24 9.84 -62.61
C PRO A 521 -15.49 10.04 -61.73
N PHE A 522 -15.57 11.17 -61.04
CA PHE A 522 -16.69 11.51 -60.17
C PHE A 522 -17.30 12.86 -60.55
N ASP A 523 -18.63 12.94 -60.60
CA ASP A 523 -19.36 14.20 -60.84
C ASP A 523 -19.95 14.71 -59.52
N PHE A 524 -19.51 15.90 -59.08
CA PHE A 524 -20.08 16.57 -57.92
C PHE A 524 -21.38 17.28 -58.29
N VAL A 525 -22.46 16.96 -57.59
CA VAL A 525 -23.70 17.75 -57.62
C VAL A 525 -23.64 18.76 -56.49
N VAL A 526 -23.29 20.01 -56.81
CA VAL A 526 -23.15 21.09 -55.82
C VAL A 526 -24.36 22.00 -55.83
N VAL A 527 -24.92 22.26 -54.65
CA VAL A 527 -26.11 23.07 -54.44
C VAL A 527 -25.88 24.12 -53.34
N ASP A 528 -26.57 25.27 -53.41
CA ASP A 528 -26.49 26.30 -52.36
C ASP A 528 -27.08 25.80 -51.03
N GLN A 529 -28.16 25.03 -51.14
CA GLN A 529 -28.81 24.34 -50.03
C GLN A 529 -29.03 22.88 -50.41
N LEU A 530 -28.60 21.96 -49.55
CA LEU A 530 -28.83 20.53 -49.75
C LEU A 530 -30.33 20.26 -49.87
N THR A 531 -30.76 19.57 -50.93
CA THR A 531 -32.13 19.09 -51.07
C THR A 531 -32.34 17.85 -50.20
N LYS A 532 -31.25 17.10 -49.95
CA LYS A 532 -31.19 15.99 -49.01
C LYS A 532 -30.27 16.34 -47.84
N ILE A 533 -30.84 17.00 -46.84
CA ILE A 533 -30.12 17.27 -45.58
C ILE A 533 -30.05 15.97 -44.79
N ASP A 534 -28.86 15.63 -44.29
CA ASP A 534 -28.73 14.54 -43.31
C ASP A 534 -29.29 14.98 -41.96
N LYS A 535 -30.61 14.79 -41.82
CA LYS A 535 -31.38 15.03 -40.61
C LYS A 535 -31.02 14.06 -39.47
N THR A 536 -30.12 13.11 -39.70
CA THR A 536 -29.69 12.12 -38.70
C THR A 536 -28.33 12.46 -38.06
N SER A 537 -27.66 13.54 -38.50
CA SER A 537 -26.41 14.00 -37.88
C SER A 537 -26.66 14.80 -36.60
N TRP A 538 -25.80 14.65 -35.60
CA TRP A 538 -25.92 15.41 -34.35
C TRP A 538 -25.82 16.92 -34.60
N GLN A 539 -24.91 17.33 -35.47
CA GLN A 539 -24.69 18.71 -35.88
C GLN A 539 -25.96 19.33 -36.45
N TYR A 540 -26.74 18.59 -37.25
CA TYR A 540 -28.01 19.08 -37.75
C TYR A 540 -29.07 19.12 -36.65
N VAL A 541 -29.27 18.00 -35.95
CA VAL A 541 -30.34 17.85 -34.94
C VAL A 541 -30.17 18.87 -33.81
N SER A 542 -28.96 19.07 -33.28
CA SER A 542 -28.72 20.02 -32.19
C SER A 542 -29.04 21.47 -32.58
N GLN A 543 -28.78 21.84 -33.83
CA GLN A 543 -28.95 23.22 -34.30
C GLN A 543 -30.36 23.49 -34.83
N ASN A 544 -30.92 22.56 -35.62
CA ASN A 544 -32.13 22.78 -36.40
C ASN A 544 -33.33 21.90 -36.00
N GLY A 545 -33.10 20.84 -35.21
CA GLY A 545 -34.19 19.97 -34.77
C GLY A 545 -35.16 20.66 -33.81
N THR A 546 -36.36 20.11 -33.66
CA THR A 546 -37.24 20.52 -32.55
C THR A 546 -36.67 20.03 -31.23
N ASP A 547 -37.15 20.59 -30.12
CA ASP A 547 -36.71 20.18 -28.79
C ASP A 547 -36.98 18.68 -28.55
N GLU A 548 -38.13 18.17 -29.03
CA GLU A 548 -38.48 16.74 -28.98
C GLU A 548 -37.56 15.88 -29.84
N GLU A 549 -37.17 16.35 -31.03
CA GLU A 549 -36.23 15.65 -31.91
C GLU A 549 -34.84 15.55 -31.27
N VAL A 550 -34.38 16.61 -30.60
CA VAL A 550 -33.11 16.63 -29.87
C VAL A 550 -33.14 15.63 -28.71
N ILE A 551 -34.19 15.65 -27.89
CA ILE A 551 -34.34 14.72 -26.76
C ILE A 551 -34.39 13.27 -27.26
N LYS A 552 -35.19 12.99 -28.30
CA LYS A 552 -35.27 11.66 -28.91
C LYS A 552 -33.92 11.19 -29.47
N PHE A 553 -33.13 12.10 -30.04
CA PHE A 553 -31.80 11.79 -30.52
C PHE A 553 -30.87 11.37 -29.39
N LEU A 554 -30.83 12.14 -28.29
CA LEU A 554 -30.04 11.80 -27.10
C LEU A 554 -30.48 10.47 -26.49
N GLN A 555 -31.79 10.21 -26.45
CA GLN A 555 -32.35 8.94 -25.96
C GLN A 555 -31.97 7.76 -26.85
N GLY A 556 -31.75 7.93 -28.16
CA GLY A 556 -31.41 6.85 -29.09
C GLY A 556 -29.91 6.58 -29.24
N ASN A 557 -29.06 7.57 -28.98
CA ASN A 557 -27.63 7.53 -29.31
C ASN A 557 -26.72 7.42 -28.08
N ASN A 558 -25.44 7.15 -28.33
CA ASN A 558 -24.38 7.21 -27.33
C ASN A 558 -24.02 8.68 -27.09
N ILE A 559 -24.42 9.20 -25.92
CA ILE A 559 -24.32 10.61 -25.56
C ILE A 559 -22.86 11.02 -25.31
N ASP A 560 -22.03 10.11 -24.79
CA ASP A 560 -20.61 10.37 -24.50
C ASP A 560 -19.76 10.62 -25.76
N ARG A 561 -20.31 10.34 -26.96
CA ARG A 561 -19.68 10.69 -28.26
C ARG A 561 -20.02 12.09 -28.75
N LEU A 562 -21.05 12.72 -28.20
CA LEU A 562 -21.64 13.94 -28.76
C LEU A 562 -20.99 15.19 -28.14
N ASP A 563 -20.79 16.21 -28.97
CA ASP A 563 -20.51 17.56 -28.47
C ASP A 563 -21.82 18.19 -27.99
N LEU A 564 -22.10 18.06 -26.71
CA LEU A 564 -23.30 18.60 -26.07
C LEU A 564 -23.30 20.14 -26.01
N SER A 565 -22.16 20.81 -26.21
CA SER A 565 -22.12 22.29 -26.20
C SER A 565 -22.93 22.89 -27.34
N LEU A 566 -23.12 22.15 -28.43
CA LEU A 566 -23.88 22.57 -29.60
C LEU A 566 -25.34 22.92 -29.28
N MET A 567 -25.95 22.31 -28.26
CA MET A 567 -27.33 22.64 -27.86
C MET A 567 -27.43 23.74 -26.80
N ALA A 568 -26.31 24.31 -26.33
CA ALA A 568 -26.29 25.20 -25.16
C ALA A 568 -27.23 26.41 -25.31
N PHE A 569 -27.42 26.93 -26.53
CA PHE A 569 -28.33 28.06 -26.76
C PHE A 569 -29.80 27.73 -26.42
N ARG A 570 -30.21 26.46 -26.51
CA ARG A 570 -31.56 25.98 -26.19
C ARG A 570 -31.81 25.91 -24.69
N MET A 571 -30.76 25.76 -23.88
CA MET A 571 -30.85 25.67 -22.43
C MET A 571 -31.37 26.95 -21.76
N ARG A 572 -31.54 28.06 -22.49
CA ARG A 572 -32.23 29.26 -21.99
C ARG A 572 -33.74 29.05 -21.77
N ASN A 573 -34.34 28.04 -22.39
CA ASN A 573 -35.70 27.65 -22.11
C ASN A 573 -35.72 26.75 -20.87
N GLY A 574 -36.48 27.15 -19.83
CA GLY A 574 -36.52 26.43 -18.55
C GLY A 574 -37.10 25.01 -18.61
N SER A 575 -38.10 24.76 -19.46
CA SER A 575 -38.68 23.40 -19.58
C SER A 575 -37.72 22.45 -20.28
N PHE A 576 -37.12 22.90 -21.39
CA PHE A 576 -36.10 22.14 -22.11
C PHE A 576 -34.87 21.88 -21.24
N PHE A 577 -34.39 22.90 -20.52
CA PHE A 577 -33.30 22.77 -19.57
C PHE A 577 -33.55 21.64 -18.57
N LYS A 578 -34.72 21.65 -17.90
CA LYS A 578 -35.06 20.65 -16.90
C LYS A 578 -35.08 19.24 -17.48
N GLU A 579 -35.73 19.06 -18.63
CA GLU A 579 -35.82 17.76 -19.29
C GLU A 579 -34.46 17.21 -19.73
N ILE A 580 -33.57 18.07 -20.23
CA ILE A 580 -32.20 17.69 -20.60
C ILE A 580 -31.35 17.33 -19.37
N ILE A 581 -31.42 18.12 -18.28
CA ILE A 581 -30.68 17.80 -17.05
C ILE A 581 -31.17 16.48 -16.45
N ASP A 582 -32.49 16.27 -16.38
CA ASP A 582 -33.09 15.02 -15.91
C ASP A 582 -32.66 13.83 -16.78
N LEU A 583 -32.67 13.99 -18.12
CA LEU A 583 -32.20 12.97 -19.06
C LEU A 583 -30.73 12.64 -18.82
N LEU A 584 -29.85 13.64 -18.83
CA LEU A 584 -28.41 13.41 -18.70
C LEU A 584 -28.05 12.82 -17.33
N GLN A 585 -28.70 13.25 -16.25
CA GLN A 585 -28.57 12.64 -14.93
C GLN A 585 -29.01 11.17 -14.94
N SER A 586 -30.15 10.85 -15.56
CA SER A 586 -30.62 9.47 -15.71
C SER A 586 -29.69 8.60 -16.55
N ARG A 587 -28.82 9.21 -17.36
CA ARG A 587 -27.83 8.57 -18.23
C ARG A 587 -26.42 8.60 -17.64
N HIS A 588 -26.26 9.13 -16.43
CA HIS A 588 -24.98 9.31 -15.74
C HIS A 588 -23.96 10.16 -16.51
N VAL A 589 -24.44 11.11 -17.33
CA VAL A 589 -23.62 12.04 -18.11
C VAL A 589 -23.65 13.42 -17.47
N TYR A 590 -22.52 14.10 -17.44
CA TYR A 590 -22.39 15.47 -16.92
C TYR A 590 -21.71 16.38 -17.95
N ASN A 591 -22.19 17.62 -18.09
CA ASN A 591 -21.58 18.63 -18.95
C ASN A 591 -21.55 20.00 -18.26
N ASP A 592 -20.37 20.58 -18.06
CA ASP A 592 -20.20 21.85 -17.33
C ASP A 592 -21.04 23.00 -17.92
N ILE A 593 -21.09 23.13 -19.24
CA ILE A 593 -21.81 24.22 -19.92
C ILE A 593 -23.32 24.08 -19.67
N LEU A 594 -23.87 22.89 -19.90
CA LEU A 594 -25.31 22.67 -19.74
C LEU A 594 -25.75 22.83 -18.27
N TRP A 595 -24.97 22.32 -17.31
CA TRP A 595 -25.26 22.47 -15.89
C TRP A 595 -25.12 23.89 -15.37
N SER A 596 -24.25 24.72 -15.98
CA SER A 596 -24.10 26.12 -15.59
C SER A 596 -25.40 26.94 -15.74
N PHE A 597 -26.31 26.52 -16.62
CA PHE A 597 -27.65 27.13 -16.75
C PHE A 597 -28.52 26.92 -15.50
N GLY A 598 -28.15 26.04 -14.57
CA GLY A 598 -28.78 25.97 -13.25
C GLY A 598 -28.69 27.29 -12.50
N ILE A 599 -27.59 28.03 -12.65
CA ILE A 599 -27.46 29.40 -12.09
C ILE A 599 -28.41 30.36 -12.81
N PHE A 600 -28.48 30.29 -14.14
CA PHE A 600 -29.34 31.16 -14.96
C PHE A 600 -30.83 30.99 -14.61
N HIS A 601 -31.28 29.76 -14.39
CA HIS A 601 -32.66 29.43 -14.03
C HIS A 601 -32.97 29.51 -12.53
N ASN A 602 -31.97 29.83 -11.70
CA ASN A 602 -32.08 29.78 -10.24
C ASN A 602 -32.55 28.38 -9.73
N GLU A 603 -32.04 27.31 -10.34
CA GLU A 603 -32.33 25.93 -9.98
C GLU A 603 -31.22 25.39 -9.08
N VAL A 604 -31.52 25.25 -7.79
CA VAL A 604 -30.54 24.96 -6.73
C VAL A 604 -29.85 23.61 -6.93
N SER A 605 -30.56 22.58 -7.39
CA SER A 605 -30.00 21.24 -7.53
C SER A 605 -28.90 21.20 -8.60
N ALA A 606 -29.19 21.71 -9.80
CA ALA A 606 -28.26 21.81 -10.92
C ALA A 606 -27.13 22.81 -10.64
N ALA A 607 -27.44 23.96 -10.01
CA ALA A 607 -26.42 24.91 -9.60
C ALA A 607 -25.44 24.30 -8.59
N ARG A 608 -25.94 23.53 -7.61
CA ARG A 608 -25.11 22.82 -6.65
C ARG A 608 -24.20 21.80 -7.34
N GLU A 609 -24.76 21.03 -8.26
CA GLU A 609 -24.02 20.04 -9.02
C GLU A 609 -22.92 20.68 -9.90
N PHE A 610 -23.23 21.80 -10.54
CA PHE A 610 -22.27 22.61 -11.29
C PHE A 610 -21.13 23.13 -10.40
N LEU A 611 -21.48 23.79 -9.30
CA LEU A 611 -20.49 24.41 -8.43
C LEU A 611 -19.53 23.38 -7.83
N GLN A 612 -20.00 22.17 -7.52
CA GLN A 612 -19.15 21.08 -7.04
C GLN A 612 -18.05 20.66 -8.04
N HIS A 613 -18.34 20.71 -9.34
CA HIS A 613 -17.40 20.39 -10.41
C HIS A 613 -16.49 21.56 -10.80
N SER A 614 -16.96 22.80 -10.58
CA SER A 614 -16.25 24.00 -10.98
C SER A 614 -14.93 24.22 -10.22
N SER A 615 -13.99 24.94 -10.83
CA SER A 615 -12.76 25.39 -10.16
C SER A 615 -13.02 26.33 -8.99
N PHE A 616 -14.21 26.94 -8.91
CA PHE A 616 -14.63 27.79 -7.80
C PHE A 616 -14.70 27.02 -6.48
N ALA A 617 -15.09 25.74 -6.51
CA ALA A 617 -15.08 24.89 -5.32
C ALA A 617 -13.71 24.82 -4.64
N ASN A 618 -12.61 24.88 -5.40
CA ASN A 618 -11.26 24.85 -4.85
C ASN A 618 -10.84 26.17 -4.19
N GLN A 619 -11.61 27.25 -4.38
CA GLN A 619 -11.35 28.58 -3.80
C GLN A 619 -12.15 28.83 -2.52
N CYS A 620 -13.08 27.94 -2.16
CA CYS A 620 -13.97 28.11 -1.00
C CYS A 620 -13.43 27.52 0.32
N GLY A 621 -12.19 27.01 0.34
CA GLY A 621 -11.59 26.38 1.52
C GLY A 621 -11.81 24.86 1.59
N LEU A 622 -11.48 24.26 2.73
CA LEU A 622 -11.52 22.80 2.92
C LEU A 622 -12.93 22.26 3.21
N TYR A 623 -13.78 23.05 3.86
CA TYR A 623 -15.13 22.65 4.24
C TYR A 623 -16.10 23.82 4.06
N ILE A 624 -17.26 23.53 3.50
CA ILE A 624 -18.41 24.44 3.45
C ILE A 624 -19.66 23.57 3.37
N ASP A 625 -20.74 23.98 4.02
CA ASP A 625 -22.02 23.30 3.91
C ASP A 625 -23.12 24.35 3.79
N THR A 626 -23.59 24.53 2.55
CA THR A 626 -24.59 25.54 2.18
C THR A 626 -25.54 24.94 1.15
N ASP A 627 -26.65 25.64 0.89
CA ASP A 627 -27.63 25.18 -0.09
C ASP A 627 -27.07 25.06 -1.52
N LEU A 628 -26.06 25.85 -1.87
CA LEU A 628 -25.47 25.90 -3.22
C LEU A 628 -24.14 25.14 -3.34
N LEU A 629 -23.44 24.90 -2.24
CA LEU A 629 -22.17 24.20 -2.27
C LEU A 629 -21.91 23.47 -0.96
N THR A 630 -21.64 22.17 -1.07
CA THR A 630 -21.14 21.36 0.03
C THR A 630 -19.75 20.85 -0.35
N LEU A 631 -18.75 21.17 0.46
CA LEU A 631 -17.39 20.63 0.34
C LEU A 631 -17.10 19.80 1.58
N ASN A 632 -16.84 18.51 1.35
CA ASN A 632 -16.36 17.60 2.36
C ASN A 632 -14.94 17.18 1.98
N PRO A 633 -13.92 17.51 2.78
CA PRO A 633 -12.52 17.26 2.41
C PRO A 633 -12.17 15.77 2.42
N ILE A 634 -12.93 14.96 3.15
CA ILE A 634 -12.76 13.50 3.19
C ILE A 634 -13.28 12.90 1.88
N LEU A 635 -14.50 13.26 1.44
CA LEU A 635 -15.05 12.80 0.15
C LEU A 635 -14.25 13.30 -1.05
N ARG A 636 -13.63 14.47 -0.92
CA ARG A 636 -12.76 15.08 -1.94
C ARG A 636 -11.34 14.53 -1.93
N HIS A 637 -10.98 13.70 -0.95
CA HIS A 637 -9.63 13.16 -0.75
C HIS A 637 -8.58 14.26 -0.52
N SER A 638 -8.98 15.43 0.00
CA SER A 638 -8.09 16.55 0.35
C SER A 638 -7.68 16.53 1.82
N TYR A 639 -8.28 15.65 2.63
CA TYR A 639 -7.89 15.36 3.99
C TYR A 639 -8.17 13.89 4.32
N GLN A 640 -7.22 13.24 5.00
CA GLN A 640 -7.39 11.92 5.59
C GLN A 640 -6.88 11.97 7.03
N HIS A 641 -7.58 11.30 7.95
CA HIS A 641 -7.07 11.11 9.30
C HIS A 641 -5.87 10.17 9.27
N LYS A 642 -4.80 10.53 9.99
CA LYS A 642 -3.59 9.73 10.07
C LYS A 642 -3.26 9.41 11.51
N GLU A 643 -2.89 8.16 11.75
CA GLU A 643 -2.44 7.68 13.04
C GLU A 643 -0.90 7.57 13.08
N TYR A 644 -0.31 7.71 14.27
CA TYR A 644 1.13 7.64 14.48
C TYR A 644 1.46 6.63 15.56
N TRP A 645 2.27 5.63 15.22
CA TRP A 645 2.70 4.60 16.17
C TRP A 645 4.00 3.91 15.71
N PRO A 646 4.93 3.60 16.61
CA PRO A 646 5.02 4.08 17.99
C PRO A 646 5.46 5.55 18.02
N LEU A 647 4.90 6.37 18.92
CA LEU A 647 5.30 7.77 19.09
C LEU A 647 5.63 8.04 20.57
N VAL A 648 6.84 8.55 20.82
CA VAL A 648 7.29 8.92 22.17
C VAL A 648 7.80 10.36 22.12
N ASN A 649 7.20 11.24 22.93
CA ASN A 649 7.66 12.62 23.05
C ASN A 649 8.81 12.72 24.05
N ALA A 650 9.83 13.52 23.72
CA ALA A 650 10.95 13.75 24.63
C ALA A 650 10.55 14.56 25.87
N ARG A 651 9.49 15.36 25.80
CA ARG A 651 9.04 16.26 26.88
C ARG A 651 7.52 16.46 26.82
N VAL A 652 6.88 16.34 27.99
CA VAL A 652 5.44 16.61 28.17
C VAL A 652 5.17 18.10 28.41
N ASN A 653 6.03 18.76 29.18
CA ASN A 653 5.84 20.15 29.59
C ASN A 653 6.38 21.15 28.56
N GLN A 654 5.66 22.27 28.41
CA GLN A 654 6.04 23.36 27.51
C GLN A 654 7.34 24.03 27.98
N LEU A 655 8.33 24.10 27.10
CA LEU A 655 9.57 24.85 27.33
C LEU A 655 9.58 26.12 26.47
N GLY A 656 9.52 27.29 27.12
CA GLY A 656 9.47 28.58 26.44
C GLY A 656 8.06 29.00 26.02
N LYS A 657 7.97 30.08 25.24
CA LYS A 657 6.69 30.74 24.93
C LYS A 657 5.76 29.94 24.00
N VAL A 658 6.31 28.99 23.24
CA VAL A 658 5.56 28.26 22.19
C VAL A 658 5.75 26.76 22.37
N ARG A 659 4.65 26.00 22.30
CA ARG A 659 4.70 24.53 22.25
C ARG A 659 5.23 24.07 20.89
N LYS A 660 6.09 23.05 20.89
CA LYS A 660 6.73 22.54 19.67
C LYS A 660 6.47 21.05 19.52
N ILE A 661 5.86 20.65 18.40
CA ILE A 661 5.80 19.26 17.96
C ILE A 661 7.09 18.97 17.19
N VAL A 662 7.92 18.06 17.68
CA VAL A 662 9.25 17.78 17.10
C VAL A 662 9.16 16.89 15.85
N ASN A 663 8.22 15.93 15.85
CA ASN A 663 7.94 15.09 14.68
C ASN A 663 7.30 15.95 13.58
N ARG A 664 8.01 16.09 12.46
CA ARG A 664 7.60 17.00 11.35
C ARG A 664 6.34 16.54 10.65
N GLN A 665 6.16 15.23 10.49
CA GLN A 665 4.99 14.62 9.85
C GLN A 665 3.74 14.87 10.70
N LEU A 666 3.81 14.56 12.00
CA LEU A 666 2.73 14.85 12.94
C LEU A 666 2.42 16.35 13.00
N PHE A 667 3.45 17.21 13.02
CA PHE A 667 3.23 18.67 12.99
C PHE A 667 2.45 19.09 11.74
N SER A 668 2.87 18.64 10.55
CA SER A 668 2.19 18.93 9.29
C SER A 668 0.73 18.46 9.30
N GLN A 669 0.49 17.22 9.73
CA GLN A 669 -0.84 16.64 9.80
C GLN A 669 -1.73 17.37 10.82
N TYR A 670 -1.20 17.69 12.00
CA TYR A 670 -1.93 18.43 13.01
C TYR A 670 -2.28 19.84 12.52
N THR A 671 -1.37 20.53 11.84
CA THR A 671 -1.66 21.83 11.20
C THR A 671 -2.73 21.72 10.12
N GLN A 672 -2.69 20.67 9.28
CA GLN A 672 -3.72 20.44 8.28
C GLN A 672 -5.08 20.15 8.92
N PHE A 673 -5.11 19.36 9.99
CA PHE A 673 -6.33 19.12 10.76
C PHE A 673 -6.88 20.39 11.37
N LEU A 674 -6.05 21.23 12.01
CA LEU A 674 -6.46 22.53 12.54
C LEU A 674 -6.98 23.46 11.43
N THR A 675 -6.36 23.44 10.26
CA THR A 675 -6.82 24.21 9.09
C THR A 675 -8.21 23.74 8.66
N TYR A 676 -8.46 22.43 8.61
CA TYR A 676 -9.79 21.89 8.37
C TYR A 676 -10.80 22.38 9.44
N LEU A 677 -10.45 22.31 10.73
CA LEU A 677 -11.33 22.76 11.81
C LEU A 677 -11.65 24.26 11.75
N GLN A 678 -10.76 25.10 11.21
CA GLN A 678 -11.03 26.54 11.04
C GLN A 678 -12.21 26.83 10.09
N TYR A 679 -12.48 25.92 9.15
CA TYR A 679 -13.62 26.02 8.23
C TYR A 679 -14.92 25.46 8.80
N ARG A 680 -14.88 24.82 9.97
CA ARG A 680 -16.07 24.23 10.61
C ARG A 680 -16.80 25.31 11.42
N SER A 681 -18.07 25.55 11.09
CA SER A 681 -18.92 26.46 11.86
C SER A 681 -19.21 25.92 13.26
N LYS A 682 -19.32 24.59 13.39
CA LYS A 682 -19.44 23.84 14.64
C LYS A 682 -18.69 22.52 14.50
N LEU A 683 -17.96 22.14 15.56
CA LEU A 683 -17.32 20.82 15.65
C LEU A 683 -18.36 19.75 15.91
N ASP A 684 -18.24 18.63 15.21
CA ASP A 684 -19.03 17.42 15.50
C ASP A 684 -18.25 16.43 16.35
N ASP A 685 -18.92 15.35 16.73
CA ASP A 685 -18.37 14.31 17.59
C ASP A 685 -17.19 13.56 16.97
N ALA A 686 -17.12 13.47 15.64
CA ALA A 686 -15.97 12.90 14.95
C ALA A 686 -14.77 13.87 14.98
N ASP A 687 -15.02 15.17 14.88
CA ASP A 687 -14.00 16.21 15.09
C ASP A 687 -13.47 16.15 16.54
N PHE A 688 -14.34 16.01 17.55
CA PHE A 688 -13.91 15.87 18.95
C PHE A 688 -13.07 14.62 19.20
N MET A 689 -13.40 13.49 18.57
CA MET A 689 -12.56 12.29 18.60
C MET A 689 -11.18 12.56 17.97
N GLY A 690 -11.13 13.25 16.83
CA GLY A 690 -9.88 13.64 16.17
C GLY A 690 -9.03 14.60 17.02
N VAL A 691 -9.65 15.60 17.65
CA VAL A 691 -8.98 16.52 18.59
C VAL A 691 -8.41 15.76 19.77
N THR A 692 -9.21 14.87 20.38
CA THR A 692 -8.77 14.02 21.49
C THR A 692 -7.54 13.21 21.09
N TYR A 693 -7.57 12.54 19.94
CA TYR A 693 -6.46 11.75 19.43
C TYR A 693 -5.15 12.56 19.30
N TYR A 694 -5.18 13.68 18.58
CA TYR A 694 -3.95 14.46 18.36
C TYR A 694 -3.45 15.16 19.63
N LEU A 695 -4.31 15.43 20.61
CA LEU A 695 -3.91 15.92 21.93
C LEU A 695 -3.23 14.81 22.74
N LEU A 696 -3.72 13.57 22.67
CA LEU A 696 -3.07 12.41 23.30
C LEU A 696 -1.67 12.16 22.72
N LEU A 697 -1.50 12.27 21.39
CA LEU A 697 -0.16 12.18 20.77
C LEU A 697 0.82 13.28 21.22
N GLN A 698 0.32 14.36 21.83
CA GLN A 698 1.12 15.46 22.37
C GLN A 698 1.25 15.41 23.91
N ASP A 699 0.81 14.31 24.55
CA ASP A 699 0.73 14.15 26.00
C ASP A 699 -0.12 15.23 26.71
N ARG A 700 -1.10 15.81 26.02
CA ARG A 700 -2.01 16.85 26.54
C ARG A 700 -3.27 16.23 27.16
N ILE A 701 -3.07 15.38 28.16
CA ILE A 701 -4.10 14.48 28.71
C ILE A 701 -5.33 15.25 29.23
N GLU A 702 -5.16 16.29 30.05
CA GLU A 702 -6.29 17.04 30.60
C GLU A 702 -7.14 17.71 29.52
N GLU A 703 -6.50 18.22 28.46
CA GLU A 703 -7.21 18.85 27.35
C GLU A 703 -7.91 17.81 26.49
N ALA A 704 -7.27 16.66 26.24
CA ALA A 704 -7.88 15.54 25.55
C ALA A 704 -9.17 15.07 26.26
N ILE A 705 -9.14 14.93 27.59
CA ILE A 705 -10.31 14.55 28.39
C ILE A 705 -11.46 15.56 28.24
N LYS A 706 -11.15 16.87 28.22
CA LYS A 706 -12.17 17.92 28.04
C LYS A 706 -12.91 17.82 26.70
N PHE A 707 -12.22 17.49 25.61
CA PHE A 707 -12.86 17.29 24.31
C PHE A 707 -13.54 15.93 24.21
N PHE A 708 -12.93 14.87 24.76
CA PHE A 708 -13.51 13.54 24.79
C PHE A 708 -14.89 13.52 25.47
N ASN A 709 -15.03 14.22 26.60
CA ASN A 709 -16.29 14.30 27.35
C ASN A 709 -17.43 15.05 26.63
N GLN A 710 -17.15 15.73 25.51
CA GLN A 710 -18.18 16.39 24.69
C GLN A 710 -18.82 15.45 23.67
N VAL A 711 -18.24 14.26 23.43
CA VAL A 711 -18.78 13.26 22.52
C VAL A 711 -20.01 12.60 23.15
N SER A 712 -21.13 12.63 22.43
CA SER A 712 -22.45 12.17 22.88
C SER A 712 -23.23 11.35 21.84
N GLU A 713 -22.83 11.39 20.56
CA GLU A 713 -23.46 10.68 19.44
C GLU A 713 -23.45 9.17 19.69
N PRO A 714 -24.62 8.51 19.79
CA PRO A 714 -24.70 7.10 20.20
C PRO A 714 -23.88 6.15 19.32
N LYS A 715 -23.81 6.42 18.00
CA LYS A 715 -23.02 5.61 17.06
C LYS A 715 -21.51 5.72 17.31
N ILE A 716 -21.03 6.88 17.73
CA ILE A 716 -19.61 7.10 18.05
C ILE A 716 -19.31 6.56 19.45
N VAL A 717 -20.17 6.83 20.44
CA VAL A 717 -19.99 6.34 21.81
C VAL A 717 -19.97 4.81 21.86
N SER A 718 -20.73 4.12 21.01
CA SER A 718 -20.70 2.65 20.90
C SER A 718 -19.55 2.10 20.05
N SER A 719 -18.80 2.95 19.35
CA SER A 719 -17.70 2.52 18.48
C SER A 719 -16.52 1.95 19.27
N ILE A 720 -15.79 1.04 18.64
CA ILE A 720 -14.62 0.40 19.25
C ILE A 720 -13.51 1.41 19.56
N GLN A 721 -13.32 2.43 18.73
CA GLN A 721 -12.33 3.49 18.93
C GLN A 721 -12.66 4.33 20.17
N PHE A 722 -13.92 4.72 20.33
CA PHE A 722 -14.36 5.45 21.52
C PHE A 722 -14.19 4.62 22.77
N GLN A 723 -14.61 3.35 22.75
CA GLN A 723 -14.49 2.45 23.91
C GLN A 723 -13.02 2.24 24.28
N TYR A 724 -12.11 2.09 23.31
CA TYR A 724 -10.69 1.96 23.58
C TYR A 724 -10.09 3.25 24.16
N MET A 725 -10.38 4.42 23.57
CA MET A 725 -9.95 5.70 24.13
C MET A 725 -10.48 5.92 25.55
N LYS A 726 -11.74 5.54 25.81
CA LYS A 726 -12.33 5.60 27.15
C LYS A 726 -11.56 4.72 28.14
N ALA A 727 -11.26 3.48 27.77
CA ALA A 727 -10.50 2.56 28.61
C ALA A 727 -9.07 3.06 28.87
N PHE A 728 -8.43 3.62 27.85
CA PHE A 728 -7.11 4.25 27.96
C PHE A 728 -7.12 5.47 28.90
N LEU A 729 -8.08 6.38 28.73
CA LEU A 729 -8.23 7.58 29.57
C LEU A 729 -8.61 7.24 31.01
N ALA A 730 -9.26 6.11 31.27
CA ALA A 730 -9.57 5.67 32.62
C ALA A 730 -8.31 5.40 33.46
N PHE A 731 -7.18 4.98 32.85
CA PHE A 731 -5.91 4.87 33.56
C PHE A 731 -5.37 6.23 34.02
N PHE A 732 -5.51 7.28 33.20
CA PHE A 732 -5.13 8.65 33.59
C PHE A 732 -6.08 9.27 34.61
N GLY A 733 -7.30 8.74 34.72
CA GLY A 733 -8.26 9.07 35.77
C GLY A 733 -8.16 8.20 37.01
N GLU A 734 -7.12 7.34 37.13
CA GLU A 734 -6.92 6.39 38.23
C GLU A 734 -8.10 5.41 38.45
N LYS A 735 -8.75 4.96 37.37
CA LYS A 735 -9.91 4.05 37.38
C LYS A 735 -9.66 2.76 36.60
N PRO A 736 -8.74 1.89 37.05
CA PRO A 736 -8.42 0.65 36.33
C PRO A 736 -9.61 -0.32 36.24
N GLU A 737 -10.56 -0.29 37.18
CA GLU A 737 -11.76 -1.13 37.14
C GLU A 737 -12.68 -0.75 35.98
N GLU A 738 -12.88 0.54 35.74
CA GLU A 738 -13.67 1.04 34.61
C GLU A 738 -13.03 0.62 33.27
N ALA A 739 -11.69 0.70 33.17
CA ALA A 739 -10.96 0.25 31.99
C ALA A 739 -11.20 -1.24 31.70
N VAL A 740 -11.18 -2.09 32.74
CA VAL A 740 -11.43 -3.53 32.64
C VAL A 740 -12.87 -3.84 32.25
N GLU A 741 -13.86 -3.14 32.83
CA GLU A 741 -15.28 -3.32 32.47
C GLU A 741 -15.54 -3.04 30.99
N ILE A 742 -14.89 -2.01 30.44
CA ILE A 742 -14.96 -1.69 29.01
C ILE A 742 -14.26 -2.79 28.20
N ALA A 743 -13.02 -3.11 28.52
CA ALA A 743 -12.19 -4.03 27.75
C ALA A 743 -12.75 -5.46 27.70
N LYS A 744 -13.39 -5.93 28.77
CA LYS A 744 -14.04 -7.26 28.82
C LYS A 744 -15.07 -7.47 27.72
N LYS A 745 -15.76 -6.41 27.28
CA LYS A 745 -16.76 -6.47 26.19
C LYS A 745 -16.13 -6.85 24.85
N PHE A 746 -14.84 -6.59 24.67
CA PHE A 746 -14.09 -6.80 23.43
C PHE A 746 -13.07 -7.95 23.50
N LYS A 747 -13.03 -8.71 24.61
CA LYS A 747 -12.10 -9.85 24.81
C LYS A 747 -12.13 -10.89 23.68
N ASN A 748 -13.31 -11.10 23.09
CA ASN A 748 -13.54 -12.08 22.02
C ASN A 748 -13.79 -11.39 20.66
N TYR A 749 -13.29 -10.17 20.47
CA TYR A 749 -13.47 -9.45 19.22
C TYR A 749 -12.83 -10.19 18.03
N GLY A 750 -13.49 -10.18 16.87
CA GLY A 750 -13.12 -11.03 15.72
C GLY A 750 -11.83 -10.64 15.00
N VAL A 751 -11.36 -9.39 15.17
CA VAL A 751 -10.12 -8.90 14.55
C VAL A 751 -9.02 -8.82 15.59
N ASP A 752 -7.93 -9.56 15.36
CA ASP A 752 -6.87 -9.78 16.33
C ASP A 752 -6.20 -8.47 16.78
N ARG A 753 -5.93 -7.54 15.85
CA ARG A 753 -5.36 -6.22 16.19
C ARG A 753 -6.14 -5.47 17.28
N TRP A 754 -7.47 -5.44 17.18
CA TRP A 754 -8.32 -4.76 18.17
C TRP A 754 -8.51 -5.60 19.44
N LYS A 755 -8.66 -6.92 19.28
CA LYS A 755 -8.75 -7.85 20.40
C LYS A 755 -7.52 -7.74 21.31
N ASN A 756 -6.32 -7.71 20.73
CA ASN A 756 -5.05 -7.59 21.45
C ASN A 756 -4.98 -6.28 22.23
N ARG A 757 -5.36 -5.14 21.61
CA ARG A 757 -5.42 -3.84 22.30
C ARG A 757 -6.28 -3.85 23.56
N PHE A 758 -7.45 -4.47 23.56
CA PHE A 758 -8.28 -4.57 24.78
C PHE A 758 -7.75 -5.61 25.77
N LEU A 759 -7.15 -6.70 25.30
CA LEU A 759 -6.48 -7.66 26.17
C LEU A 759 -5.28 -7.02 26.90
N GLU A 760 -4.57 -6.10 26.25
CA GLU A 760 -3.49 -5.30 26.85
C GLU A 760 -4.00 -4.41 27.98
N VAL A 761 -5.15 -3.75 27.80
CA VAL A 761 -5.81 -2.99 28.88
C VAL A 761 -6.07 -3.88 30.10
N ILE A 762 -6.58 -5.10 29.88
CA ILE A 762 -6.82 -6.06 30.97
C ILE A 762 -5.50 -6.49 31.61
N ALA A 763 -4.47 -6.76 30.80
CA ALA A 763 -3.15 -7.17 31.30
C ALA A 763 -2.48 -6.07 32.14
N GLN A 764 -2.57 -4.81 31.71
CA GLN A 764 -2.06 -3.66 32.44
C GLN A 764 -2.80 -3.45 33.76
N ALA A 765 -4.14 -3.59 33.77
CA ALA A 765 -4.91 -3.53 35.01
C ALA A 765 -4.59 -4.70 35.97
N ASP A 766 -4.40 -5.90 35.43
CA ASP A 766 -3.93 -7.07 36.21
C ASP A 766 -2.58 -6.76 36.88
N GLU A 767 -1.62 -6.17 36.14
CA GLU A 767 -0.29 -5.78 36.65
C GLU A 767 -0.38 -4.70 37.75
N ILE A 768 -1.24 -3.69 37.58
CA ILE A 768 -1.50 -2.66 38.62
C ILE A 768 -1.97 -3.31 39.93
N THR A 769 -2.72 -4.41 39.85
CA THR A 769 -3.18 -5.18 41.03
C THR A 769 -2.15 -6.19 41.55
N GLY A 770 -0.92 -6.19 41.04
CA GLY A 770 0.19 -7.04 41.50
C GLY A 770 0.20 -8.45 40.89
N LYS A 771 -0.54 -8.70 39.81
CA LYS A 771 -0.45 -9.97 39.06
C LYS A 771 0.73 -9.96 38.10
N GLU A 772 1.13 -11.15 37.65
CA GLU A 772 2.24 -11.32 36.71
C GLU A 772 2.01 -10.61 35.36
N THR A 773 3.08 -10.04 34.83
CA THR A 773 3.15 -9.48 33.47
C THR A 773 2.86 -10.55 32.41
N LYS A 774 1.88 -10.30 31.55
CA LYS A 774 1.46 -11.20 30.47
C LYS A 774 1.85 -10.61 29.11
N VAL A 775 2.33 -11.47 28.21
CA VAL A 775 2.53 -11.12 26.79
C VAL A 775 1.29 -11.55 26.02
N ILE A 776 0.54 -10.56 25.53
CA ILE A 776 -0.66 -10.71 24.71
C ILE A 776 -0.26 -10.84 23.25
N ASP A 777 0.53 -9.89 22.76
CA ASP A 777 1.07 -9.88 21.40
C ASP A 777 2.54 -10.28 21.43
N LYS A 778 2.86 -11.38 20.73
CA LYS A 778 4.22 -11.91 20.67
C LYS A 778 5.14 -11.09 19.77
N GLU A 779 4.58 -10.21 18.95
CA GLU A 779 5.31 -9.27 18.10
C GLU A 779 5.50 -7.92 18.78
N ASP A 780 4.82 -7.65 19.90
CA ASP A 780 4.98 -6.41 20.66
C ASP A 780 6.27 -6.42 21.49
N ARG A 781 7.25 -5.65 20.99
CA ARG A 781 8.55 -5.43 21.64
C ARG A 781 8.43 -4.88 23.06
N ASN A 782 7.49 -3.98 23.35
CA ASN A 782 7.33 -3.43 24.70
C ASN A 782 6.85 -4.51 25.68
N GLN A 783 5.88 -5.34 25.29
CA GLN A 783 5.40 -6.43 26.15
C GLN A 783 6.49 -7.46 26.42
N LEU A 784 7.25 -7.85 25.39
CA LEU A 784 8.39 -8.74 25.53
C LEU A 784 9.44 -8.16 26.48
N GLN A 785 9.76 -6.88 26.31
CA GLN A 785 10.75 -6.18 27.12
C GLN A 785 10.30 -5.99 28.56
N THR A 786 9.02 -5.67 28.82
CA THR A 786 8.45 -5.56 30.17
C THR A 786 8.50 -6.90 30.90
N ARG A 787 8.14 -8.01 30.23
CA ARG A 787 8.27 -9.36 30.81
C ARG A 787 9.74 -9.70 31.13
N LEU A 788 10.65 -9.35 30.24
CA LEU A 788 12.09 -9.55 30.48
C LEU A 788 12.59 -8.67 31.63
N ALA A 789 12.13 -7.43 31.76
CA ALA A 789 12.49 -6.55 32.88
C ALA A 789 11.93 -7.06 34.21
N ALA A 790 10.69 -7.56 34.24
CA ALA A 790 10.04 -8.10 35.45
C ALA A 790 10.78 -9.33 36.04
N THR A 791 11.55 -10.04 35.22
CA THR A 791 12.36 -11.20 35.63
C THR A 791 13.85 -10.84 35.82
N GLU A 792 14.22 -9.56 35.73
CA GLU A 792 15.60 -9.11 35.95
C GLU A 792 15.89 -9.06 37.44
N ALA A 793 17.09 -9.52 37.81
CA ALA A 793 17.59 -9.36 39.17
C ALA A 793 17.93 -7.88 39.38
N SER A 794 17.29 -7.23 40.34
CA SER A 794 17.60 -5.86 40.72
C SER A 794 18.16 -5.82 42.13
N LEU A 795 19.14 -4.95 42.33
CA LEU A 795 19.85 -4.79 43.58
C LEU A 795 20.19 -3.31 43.75
N ASP A 796 19.82 -2.76 44.89
CA ASP A 796 20.31 -1.47 45.38
C ASP A 796 20.55 -1.58 46.89
N PHE A 797 21.35 -0.67 47.46
CA PHE A 797 21.51 -0.65 48.92
C PHE A 797 21.87 0.74 49.44
N LYS A 798 21.59 0.94 50.73
CA LYS A 798 22.02 2.11 51.49
C LYS A 798 22.74 1.70 52.77
N VAL A 799 23.70 2.51 53.17
CA VAL A 799 24.44 2.35 54.43
C VAL A 799 24.10 3.50 55.37
N GLU A 800 23.39 3.21 56.46
CA GLU A 800 22.98 4.20 57.47
C GLU A 800 23.04 3.59 58.87
N ASN A 801 23.48 4.36 59.87
CA ASN A 801 23.51 3.93 61.28
C ASN A 801 24.17 2.56 61.53
N GLN A 802 25.33 2.30 60.89
CA GLN A 802 26.07 1.03 60.96
C GLN A 802 25.30 -0.20 60.43
N LYS A 803 24.22 0.04 59.68
CA LYS A 803 23.39 -0.97 59.04
C LYS A 803 23.39 -0.77 57.54
N LEU A 804 23.30 -1.89 56.84
CA LEU A 804 23.24 -1.96 55.41
C LEU A 804 21.84 -2.47 55.03
N SER A 805 21.07 -1.62 54.35
CA SER A 805 19.71 -1.91 53.89
C SER A 805 19.75 -2.23 52.41
N ILE A 806 19.55 -3.51 52.07
CA ILE A 806 19.55 -4.05 50.69
C ILE A 806 18.12 -4.05 50.18
N GLN A 807 17.88 -3.37 49.07
CA GLN A 807 16.66 -3.46 48.29
C GLN A 807 16.91 -4.40 47.10
N TYR A 808 16.07 -5.42 46.93
CA TYR A 808 16.31 -6.43 45.90
C TYR A 808 15.01 -7.01 45.34
N GLN A 809 15.11 -7.53 44.13
CA GLN A 809 14.08 -8.31 43.45
C GLN A 809 14.73 -9.44 42.65
N ASN A 810 14.07 -10.60 42.59
CA ASN A 810 14.53 -11.78 41.85
C ASN A 810 15.97 -12.23 42.21
N LEU A 811 16.36 -12.08 43.49
CA LEU A 811 17.67 -12.47 44.01
C LEU A 811 17.52 -13.36 45.25
N ASN A 812 18.19 -14.52 45.23
CA ASN A 812 18.18 -15.48 46.34
C ASN A 812 19.38 -15.28 47.29
N SER A 813 20.46 -14.68 46.80
CA SER A 813 21.64 -14.39 47.61
C SER A 813 22.47 -13.28 46.97
N CYS A 814 23.29 -12.62 47.78
CA CYS A 814 24.29 -11.66 47.34
C CYS A 814 25.61 -11.86 48.11
N ALA A 815 26.70 -11.33 47.58
CA ALA A 815 27.98 -11.24 48.25
C ALA A 815 28.28 -9.77 48.57
N ILE A 816 28.65 -9.48 49.81
CA ILE A 816 29.04 -8.16 50.28
C ILE A 816 30.56 -8.16 50.47
N ASN A 817 31.25 -7.33 49.70
CA ASN A 817 32.69 -7.14 49.73
C ASN A 817 33.03 -5.86 50.49
N TYR A 818 34.03 -5.92 51.35
CA TYR A 818 34.52 -4.79 52.14
C TYR A 818 35.97 -4.46 51.73
N TYR A 819 36.18 -3.23 51.29
CA TYR A 819 37.50 -2.69 50.93
C TYR A 819 37.84 -1.50 51.84
N PRO A 820 38.67 -1.68 52.88
CA PRO A 820 39.23 -0.58 53.66
C PRO A 820 39.90 0.45 52.75
N MET A 821 39.56 1.70 52.96
CA MET A 821 40.04 2.82 52.16
C MET A 821 41.07 3.62 52.95
N ASP A 822 42.19 3.93 52.30
CA ASP A 822 43.04 5.03 52.72
C ASP A 822 42.44 6.34 52.20
N ILE A 823 41.63 6.98 53.05
CA ILE A 823 40.92 8.20 52.69
C ILE A 823 41.88 9.36 52.40
N GLU A 824 43.09 9.38 53.00
CA GLU A 824 44.06 10.45 52.79
C GLU A 824 44.65 10.38 51.39
N LEU A 825 44.98 9.17 50.94
CA LEU A 825 45.47 8.94 49.59
C LEU A 825 44.39 9.28 48.55
N LEU A 826 43.14 8.85 48.77
CA LEU A 826 42.02 9.12 47.86
C LEU A 826 41.73 10.63 47.76
N PHE A 827 41.69 11.30 48.91
CA PHE A 827 41.49 12.75 48.98
C PHE A 827 42.63 13.52 48.30
N SER A 828 43.88 13.06 48.45
CA SER A 828 45.03 13.71 47.80
C SER A 828 45.01 13.58 46.28
N ARG A 829 44.41 12.51 45.74
CA ARG A 829 44.28 12.31 44.28
C ARG A 829 43.08 13.05 43.70
N ASN A 830 41.97 13.16 44.45
CA ASN A 830 40.74 13.80 44.00
C ASN A 830 40.04 14.56 45.16
N PRO A 831 40.50 15.76 45.54
CA PRO A 831 40.02 16.46 46.74
C PRO A 831 38.56 16.95 46.70
N PHE A 832 37.99 17.13 45.50
CA PHE A 832 36.65 17.72 45.29
C PHE A 832 35.61 16.70 44.77
N VAL A 833 35.90 15.40 44.77
CA VAL A 833 34.98 14.37 44.27
C VAL A 833 34.22 13.74 45.46
N GLN A 834 32.91 13.99 45.55
CA GLN A 834 32.07 13.47 46.63
C GLN A 834 31.69 11.98 46.47
N GLU A 835 31.96 11.36 45.30
CA GLU A 835 31.67 9.95 45.04
C GLU A 835 32.84 9.26 44.31
N VAL A 836 33.72 8.58 45.05
CA VAL A 836 34.80 7.74 44.50
C VAL A 836 34.31 6.30 44.42
N SER A 837 33.36 5.97 43.54
CA SER A 837 32.71 4.64 43.56
C SER A 837 33.25 3.64 42.54
N ARG A 838 33.78 4.06 41.38
CA ARG A 838 34.09 3.12 40.26
C ARG A 838 35.54 2.65 40.12
N GLN A 839 36.48 3.10 40.95
CA GLN A 839 37.92 2.80 40.77
C GLN A 839 38.42 1.56 41.54
N PHE A 840 37.58 0.88 42.33
CA PHE A 840 38.01 -0.21 43.21
C PHE A 840 37.91 -1.63 42.61
N SER A 841 37.36 -1.77 41.39
CA SER A 841 37.05 -3.07 40.75
C SER A 841 38.26 -3.93 40.33
N ILE A 842 39.49 -3.57 40.72
CA ILE A 842 40.75 -4.23 40.33
C ILE A 842 41.52 -4.76 41.57
N ILE A 843 40.99 -4.60 42.78
CA ILE A 843 41.66 -4.95 44.04
C ILE A 843 40.88 -6.09 44.71
N GLN A 844 41.56 -7.02 45.37
CA GLN A 844 40.92 -8.11 46.11
C GLN A 844 40.25 -7.58 47.40
N PRO A 845 39.01 -7.99 47.74
CA PRO A 845 38.35 -7.56 48.97
C PRO A 845 39.04 -8.11 50.21
N ASN A 846 39.05 -7.32 51.28
CA ASN A 846 39.63 -7.72 52.56
C ASN A 846 38.71 -8.70 53.31
N GLU A 847 37.41 -8.58 53.11
CA GLU A 847 36.41 -9.51 53.61
C GLU A 847 35.24 -9.61 52.64
N THR A 848 34.69 -10.81 52.48
CA THR A 848 33.51 -11.09 51.66
C THR A 848 32.50 -11.87 52.48
N THR A 849 31.30 -11.34 52.64
CA THR A 849 30.20 -11.97 53.35
C THR A 849 29.12 -12.39 52.36
N LYS A 850 28.82 -13.69 52.30
CA LYS A 850 27.69 -14.20 51.53
C LYS A 850 26.41 -14.10 52.36
N VAL A 851 25.37 -13.49 51.81
CA VAL A 851 24.08 -13.27 52.48
C VAL A 851 22.99 -13.96 51.68
N GLU A 852 22.23 -14.84 52.35
CA GLU A 852 20.99 -15.40 51.80
C GLU A 852 19.86 -14.38 51.97
N LEU A 853 19.15 -14.13 50.87
CA LEU A 853 18.10 -13.12 50.81
C LEU A 853 16.72 -13.81 50.89
N PRO A 854 15.88 -13.47 51.89
CA PRO A 854 14.58 -14.12 52.07
C PRO A 854 13.63 -13.96 50.87
N PRO A 855 12.99 -15.04 50.37
CA PRO A 855 12.01 -14.91 49.30
C PRO A 855 10.79 -14.09 49.77
N GLY A 856 10.25 -13.24 48.88
CA GLY A 856 9.04 -12.45 49.14
C GLY A 856 9.23 -11.17 49.97
N VAL A 857 10.48 -10.81 50.30
CA VAL A 857 10.81 -9.56 51.00
C VAL A 857 11.55 -8.62 50.04
N SER A 858 11.16 -7.34 49.98
CA SER A 858 11.79 -6.34 49.09
C SER A 858 12.96 -5.59 49.72
N THR A 859 13.13 -5.68 51.05
CA THR A 859 14.20 -5.01 51.78
C THR A 859 14.75 -5.91 52.89
N PHE A 860 16.07 -6.13 52.91
CA PHE A 860 16.76 -6.90 53.94
C PHE A 860 17.85 -6.05 54.58
N THR A 861 17.91 -6.03 55.91
CA THR A 861 18.86 -5.20 56.66
C THR A 861 19.85 -6.08 57.41
N ILE A 862 21.14 -5.78 57.29
CA ILE A 862 22.24 -6.47 57.99
C ILE A 862 23.15 -5.45 58.68
N GLU A 863 23.77 -5.84 59.80
CA GLU A 863 24.75 -4.99 60.48
C GLU A 863 26.12 -5.09 59.80
N ILE A 864 26.86 -3.98 59.79
CA ILE A 864 28.26 -3.98 59.34
C ILE A 864 29.12 -4.76 60.35
N PRO A 865 30.02 -5.66 59.89
CA PRO A 865 30.94 -6.38 60.76
C PRO A 865 31.71 -5.45 61.69
N SER A 866 31.92 -5.86 62.94
CA SER A 866 32.54 -5.03 63.98
C SER A 866 33.91 -4.49 63.59
N ILE A 867 34.69 -5.22 62.78
CA ILE A 867 36.01 -4.82 62.30
C ILE A 867 35.97 -3.60 61.33
N PHE A 868 34.82 -3.29 60.75
CA PHE A 868 34.61 -2.21 59.77
C PHE A 868 33.72 -1.08 60.28
N ARG A 869 33.10 -1.20 61.47
CA ARG A 869 32.16 -0.20 62.00
C ARG A 869 32.76 1.20 62.12
N ASP A 870 34.04 1.27 62.49
CA ASP A 870 34.76 2.53 62.72
C ASP A 870 35.87 2.78 61.67
N LYS A 871 35.84 2.06 60.55
CA LYS A 871 36.81 2.21 59.46
C LYS A 871 36.14 2.73 58.21
N ASN A 872 36.86 3.58 57.48
CA ASN A 872 36.44 4.00 56.14
C ASN A 872 36.53 2.80 55.20
N VAL A 873 35.40 2.37 54.64
CA VAL A 873 35.31 1.16 53.83
C VAL A 873 34.43 1.42 52.61
N MET A 874 34.89 1.01 51.43
CA MET A 874 34.02 0.85 50.28
C MET A 874 33.30 -0.48 50.43
N ILE A 875 31.97 -0.43 50.44
CA ILE A 875 31.13 -1.62 50.47
C ILE A 875 30.65 -1.86 49.05
N GLU A 876 30.82 -3.07 48.54
CA GLU A 876 30.32 -3.52 47.25
C GLU A 876 29.39 -4.70 47.46
N ILE A 877 28.24 -4.70 46.79
CA ILE A 877 27.31 -5.83 46.80
C ILE A 877 27.18 -6.37 45.39
N LEU A 878 27.42 -7.68 45.26
CA LEU A 878 27.33 -8.44 44.04
C LEU A 878 26.18 -9.44 44.12
N GLY A 879 25.25 -9.42 43.17
CA GLY A 879 24.13 -10.36 43.12
C GLY A 879 23.48 -10.39 41.74
N GLY A 880 23.27 -11.58 41.19
CA GLY A 880 22.55 -11.77 39.91
C GLY A 880 23.16 -11.03 38.71
N GLY A 881 24.48 -10.80 38.71
CA GLY A 881 25.18 -10.05 37.66
C GLY A 881 25.16 -8.53 37.85
N VAL A 882 24.50 -8.02 38.89
CA VAL A 882 24.51 -6.60 39.27
C VAL A 882 25.58 -6.34 40.31
N THR A 883 26.33 -5.24 40.14
CA THR A 883 27.32 -4.75 41.11
C THR A 883 26.92 -3.33 41.54
N LYS A 884 26.81 -3.11 42.84
CA LYS A 884 26.59 -1.78 43.42
C LYS A 884 27.67 -1.52 44.46
N SER A 885 28.12 -0.29 44.59
CA SER A 885 29.17 0.09 45.54
C SER A 885 28.86 1.44 46.17
N GLN A 886 29.02 1.53 47.49
CA GLN A 886 28.83 2.76 48.26
C GLN A 886 29.95 2.89 49.29
N ALA A 887 30.53 4.08 49.38
CA ALA A 887 31.52 4.39 50.40
C ALA A 887 30.83 4.59 51.76
N TYR A 888 31.38 3.99 52.81
CA TYR A 888 30.98 4.18 54.20
C TYR A 888 32.10 4.91 54.96
N PHE A 889 31.80 6.12 55.43
CA PHE A 889 32.72 6.97 56.20
C PHE A 889 32.18 7.15 57.62
N PRO A 890 32.35 6.17 58.52
CA PRO A 890 31.94 6.31 59.90
C PRO A 890 32.80 7.37 60.59
N HIS A 891 32.18 8.32 61.29
CA HIS A 891 32.88 9.28 62.14
C HIS A 891 32.05 9.66 63.36
N SER A 892 32.72 9.96 64.47
CA SER A 892 32.15 10.55 65.68
C SER A 892 32.54 12.02 65.84
N LEU A 893 32.81 12.70 64.72
CA LEU A 893 33.26 14.10 64.67
C LEU A 893 32.08 15.07 64.53
N ALA A 894 31.97 16.03 65.44
CA ALA A 894 31.19 17.25 65.25
C ALA A 894 32.13 18.38 64.79
N ILE A 895 31.88 18.89 63.57
CA ILE A 895 32.76 19.87 62.92
C ILE A 895 32.00 21.15 62.69
N GLN A 896 32.58 22.24 63.17
CA GLN A 896 32.11 23.59 62.93
C GLN A 896 33.11 24.32 62.04
N VAL A 897 32.77 24.51 60.77
CA VAL A 897 33.55 25.32 59.82
C VAL A 897 33.08 26.76 59.92
N MET A 898 34.00 27.67 60.26
CA MET A 898 33.76 29.11 60.34
C MET A 898 34.34 29.78 59.10
N GLU A 899 33.63 29.68 57.97
CA GLU A 899 34.09 30.08 56.61
C GLU A 899 34.66 31.50 56.56
N ASN A 900 33.94 32.50 57.09
CA ASN A 900 34.38 33.90 57.09
C ASN A 900 35.67 34.17 57.89
N TYR A 901 36.10 33.23 58.73
CA TYR A 901 37.29 33.37 59.56
C TYR A 901 38.36 32.31 59.23
N GLY A 902 38.13 31.49 58.20
CA GLY A 902 39.11 30.50 57.73
C GLY A 902 39.53 29.47 58.78
N ASN A 903 38.69 29.24 59.78
CA ASN A 903 38.96 28.37 60.91
C ASN A 903 37.94 27.26 61.03
N LEU A 904 38.35 26.12 61.54
CA LEU A 904 37.44 25.03 61.92
C LEU A 904 37.64 24.65 63.38
N ARG A 905 36.60 24.08 63.98
CA ARG A 905 36.63 23.46 65.31
C ARG A 905 36.06 22.06 65.24
N ILE A 906 36.73 21.13 65.92
CA ILE A 906 36.40 19.72 65.96
C ILE A 906 36.18 19.30 67.41
N THR A 907 35.02 18.71 67.68
CA THR A 907 34.67 18.08 68.95
C THR A 907 34.19 16.67 68.70
N HIS A 908 34.22 15.82 69.73
CA HIS A 908 33.50 14.55 69.70
C HIS A 908 32.00 14.85 69.67
N ASP A 909 31.27 14.18 68.79
CA ASP A 909 29.84 14.38 68.52
C ASP A 909 28.93 14.15 69.73
N GLN A 910 29.17 13.11 70.53
CA GLN A 910 28.39 12.76 71.71
C GLN A 910 28.87 13.48 72.97
N SER A 911 30.18 13.49 73.24
CA SER A 911 30.71 14.05 74.50
C SER A 911 30.96 15.56 74.47
N GLY A 912 30.94 16.18 73.28
CA GLY A 912 31.21 17.61 73.09
C GLY A 912 32.66 18.03 73.39
N LYS A 913 33.54 17.10 73.78
CA LYS A 913 34.93 17.39 74.14
C LYS A 913 35.74 17.80 72.90
N PRO A 914 36.56 18.87 72.96
CA PRO A 914 37.48 19.21 71.87
C PRO A 914 38.44 18.07 71.53
N LEU A 915 38.65 17.83 70.24
CA LEU A 915 39.57 16.79 69.75
C LEU A 915 40.88 17.42 69.29
N ALA A 916 41.93 17.23 70.08
CA ALA A 916 43.29 17.65 69.77
C ALA A 916 44.00 16.63 68.86
N LYS A 917 45.02 17.08 68.12
CA LYS A 917 45.82 16.22 67.21
C LYS A 917 45.00 15.54 66.11
N VAL A 918 43.86 16.11 65.73
CA VAL A 918 43.11 15.67 64.54
C VAL A 918 43.82 16.23 63.31
N TYR A 919 44.20 15.36 62.39
CA TYR A 919 44.87 15.77 61.16
C TYR A 919 43.87 16.47 60.24
N VAL A 920 44.29 17.59 59.68
CA VAL A 920 43.51 18.38 58.72
C VAL A 920 44.38 18.60 57.49
N LYS A 921 43.88 18.22 56.31
CA LYS A 921 44.54 18.40 55.02
C LYS A 921 43.64 19.21 54.10
N VAL A 922 44.19 20.25 53.49
CA VAL A 922 43.43 21.25 52.74
C VAL A 922 43.98 21.34 51.33
N TYR A 923 43.07 21.23 50.37
CA TYR A 923 43.31 21.56 48.97
C TYR A 923 42.50 22.80 48.60
N ALA A 924 43.05 23.60 47.71
CA ALA A 924 42.36 24.75 47.14
C ALA A 924 42.11 24.49 45.66
N ARG A 925 40.88 24.74 45.22
CA ARG A 925 40.57 24.98 43.80
C ARG A 925 40.76 26.46 43.55
N MET A 926 41.70 26.78 42.69
CA MET A 926 42.02 28.15 42.32
C MET A 926 41.02 28.66 41.26
N LYS A 927 40.92 29.97 41.06
CA LYS A 927 40.00 30.59 40.07
C LYS A 927 40.27 30.15 38.63
N ASN A 928 41.47 29.67 38.32
CA ASN A 928 41.85 29.08 37.03
C ASN A 928 41.45 27.58 36.91
N GLN A 929 40.65 27.06 37.84
CA GLN A 929 40.25 25.64 37.97
C GLN A 929 41.37 24.67 38.35
N GLU A 930 42.60 25.14 38.60
CA GLU A 930 43.70 24.30 39.08
C GLU A 930 43.44 23.87 40.53
N VAL A 931 43.57 22.58 40.81
CA VAL A 931 43.46 22.03 42.17
C VAL A 931 44.87 21.75 42.68
N LYS A 932 45.23 22.38 43.80
CA LYS A 932 46.53 22.19 44.42
C LYS A 932 46.43 22.04 45.93
N PHE A 933 47.41 21.35 46.49
CA PHE A 933 47.59 21.28 47.93
C PHE A 933 47.80 22.69 48.48
N PHE A 934 47.09 23.03 49.54
CA PHE A 934 47.12 24.37 50.12
C PHE A 934 47.83 24.36 51.47
N LYS A 935 47.35 23.53 52.42
CA LYS A 935 47.88 23.48 53.78
C LYS A 935 47.48 22.18 54.46
N ASP A 936 48.27 21.71 55.40
CA ASP A 936 47.87 20.69 56.36
C ASP A 936 48.40 20.98 57.77
N GLY A 937 47.97 20.17 58.72
CA GLY A 937 48.46 20.19 60.08
C GLY A 937 47.49 19.51 61.03
N TYR A 938 47.62 19.80 62.33
CA TYR A 938 46.84 19.15 63.36
C TYR A 938 46.06 20.19 64.18
N THR A 939 44.88 19.81 64.66
CA THR A 939 44.15 20.64 65.62
C THR A 939 44.93 20.85 66.92
N ASP A 940 44.81 22.05 67.48
CA ASP A 940 45.35 22.36 68.81
C ASP A 940 44.55 21.69 69.95
N LEU A 941 44.95 21.91 71.21
CA LEU A 941 44.26 21.37 72.40
C LEU A 941 42.78 21.82 72.51
N ARG A 942 42.37 22.86 71.78
CA ARG A 942 41.00 23.39 71.73
C ARG A 942 40.21 22.81 70.56
N GLY A 943 40.80 21.87 69.81
CA GLY A 943 40.22 21.25 68.63
C GLY A 943 40.14 22.19 67.44
N ARG A 944 40.94 23.27 67.40
CA ARG A 944 40.87 24.27 66.33
C ARG A 944 42.00 24.13 65.32
N PHE A 945 41.70 24.46 64.07
CA PHE A 945 42.68 24.54 62.99
C PHE A 945 42.34 25.70 62.04
N ASP A 946 43.36 26.47 61.67
CA ASP A 946 43.27 27.52 60.65
C ASP A 946 43.66 26.93 59.28
N TYR A 947 42.66 26.77 58.42
CA TYR A 947 42.81 26.14 57.12
C TYR A 947 43.12 27.12 55.98
N THR A 948 43.20 28.43 56.25
CA THR A 948 43.32 29.46 55.19
C THR A 948 44.62 30.28 55.25
N SER A 949 45.19 30.50 56.44
CA SER A 949 46.35 31.37 56.57
C SER A 949 47.63 30.71 56.08
N LEU A 950 48.25 31.32 55.07
CA LEU A 950 49.60 31.04 54.56
C LEU A 950 50.35 32.39 54.45
N SER A 951 51.67 32.38 54.60
CA SER A 951 52.51 33.57 54.35
C SER A 951 52.77 33.78 52.84
N THR A 952 51.71 33.70 52.03
CA THR A 952 51.71 33.82 50.56
C THR A 952 50.46 34.58 50.11
N ASN A 953 50.42 35.02 48.85
CA ASN A 953 49.25 35.67 48.23
C ASN A 953 48.31 34.66 47.54
N GLU A 954 48.39 33.37 47.88
CA GLU A 954 47.63 32.33 47.19
C GLU A 954 46.13 32.38 47.49
N LEU A 955 45.74 32.86 48.68
CA LEU A 955 44.35 32.94 49.12
C LEU A 955 43.48 33.81 48.19
N ASP A 956 44.03 34.89 47.63
CA ASP A 956 43.36 35.81 46.70
C ASP A 956 42.81 35.10 45.46
N ASN A 957 43.44 33.98 45.10
CA ASN A 957 43.17 33.20 43.91
C ASN A 957 42.39 31.93 44.21
N VAL A 958 41.97 31.67 45.45
CA VAL A 958 41.16 30.49 45.81
C VAL A 958 39.69 30.73 45.48
N GLU A 959 39.07 29.78 44.80
CA GLU A 959 37.63 29.72 44.54
C GLU A 959 36.90 28.91 45.63
N ARG A 960 37.49 27.77 46.03
CA ARG A 960 36.89 26.83 47.00
C ARG A 960 37.97 26.02 47.72
N PHE A 961 37.75 25.68 48.98
CA PHE A 961 38.56 24.73 49.73
C PHE A 961 37.88 23.38 49.83
N ALA A 962 38.68 22.31 49.76
CA ALA A 962 38.33 20.98 50.22
C ALA A 962 39.20 20.65 51.44
N ILE A 963 38.58 20.19 52.52
CA ILE A 963 39.20 19.99 53.83
C ILE A 963 38.93 18.55 54.27
N LEU A 964 39.96 17.71 54.23
CA LEU A 964 39.94 16.40 54.87
C LEU A 964 40.24 16.57 56.35
N ILE A 965 39.43 15.94 57.19
CA ILE A 965 39.57 15.90 58.64
C ILE A 965 39.67 14.44 59.03
N MET A 966 40.76 14.04 59.69
CA MET A 966 41.05 12.64 59.99
C MET A 966 41.57 12.48 61.42
N SER A 967 40.90 11.65 62.21
CA SER A 967 41.30 11.26 63.57
C SER A 967 41.60 9.77 63.60
N GLU A 968 42.69 9.37 64.29
CA GLU A 968 43.05 7.95 64.43
C GLU A 968 41.94 7.10 65.04
N ASN A 969 41.16 7.66 65.97
CA ASN A 969 40.17 6.92 66.76
C ASN A 969 38.71 7.37 66.54
N ASN A 970 38.46 8.44 65.77
CA ASN A 970 37.12 9.04 65.63
C ASN A 970 36.65 9.15 64.16
N GLY A 971 37.34 8.49 63.24
CA GLY A 971 37.00 8.46 61.81
C GLY A 971 37.49 9.67 61.02
N ALA A 972 36.99 9.79 59.78
CA ALA A 972 37.39 10.86 58.88
C ALA A 972 36.19 11.39 58.08
N VAL A 973 36.29 12.65 57.65
CA VAL A 973 35.25 13.31 56.86
C VAL A 973 35.85 14.44 56.03
N VAL A 974 35.26 14.69 54.86
CA VAL A 974 35.63 15.79 53.98
C VAL A 974 34.56 16.89 54.07
N ARG A 975 35.00 18.15 54.14
CA ARG A 975 34.14 19.33 54.07
C ARG A 975 34.65 20.28 53.00
N GLU A 976 33.73 20.88 52.26
CA GLU A 976 34.06 22.01 51.40
C GLU A 976 33.75 23.32 52.12
N ALA A 977 34.59 24.32 51.89
CA ALA A 977 34.43 25.65 52.47
C ALA A 977 34.67 26.74 51.42
N ALA A 978 33.92 27.83 51.49
CA ALA A 978 34.24 29.06 50.75
C ALA A 978 35.52 29.72 51.32
N PRO A 979 36.31 30.44 50.52
CA PRO A 979 37.32 31.31 51.08
C PRO A 979 36.67 32.41 51.94
N PRO A 980 37.36 32.91 52.99
CA PRO A 980 36.87 34.02 53.79
C PRO A 980 36.52 35.21 52.91
N LYS A 981 35.40 35.88 53.19
CA LYS A 981 35.05 37.13 52.51
C LYS A 981 36.03 38.22 52.97
N MET A 982 36.84 38.72 52.03
CA MET A 982 37.73 39.87 52.25
C MET A 982 37.01 41.18 52.02
#